data_AF-A0A4P6L6K7-F1
#
_entry.id   AF-A0A4P6L6K7-F1
#
_cell.length_a   1.000
_cell.length_b   1.000
_cell.length_c   1.000
_cell.angle_alpha   90.00
_cell.angle_beta   90.00
_cell.angle_gamma   90.00
#
_symmetry.space_group_name_H-M   'P 1'
#
loop_
_entity.id
_entity.type
_entity.pdbx_description
1 polymer ?
#
loop_
_entity_poly.entity_id
_entity_poly.type
_entity_poly.pdbx_seq_one_letter_code
_entity_poly.pdbx_strand_id
1 'polypeptide(L)'
;MSTTSNPPVPLYERLPEIYRTRDAEQEPANQLRAYLAAIEGPFGALHADIAQLYEDLFIDTCDDWVIPYLADLLGTSHLQGDPRTLRADVADTIALRRRKGTLGAIERLAANLTGWACRCVELRENLGWSQHLNHQRPDAGGLPPYADPALTRFHIPRGGTAPLRDPAALSLLGTPFDTFAHTADVKAAQADVRHVNLPNLAIFLWRLAAYRLPPVRPLAQPVVDLTPAPPGTASFALRFDLHPLDLPVQLFNTARPGPALSGGVAAPLTAPDAVPGPILAARLDSGTPAGHPEAYVAVDFFNAAGMPPDGFDLADVGLHLFMPETLEALLVPVPPATEWRWLVRGDNLCAWETGLRRPLRGGEIVVDPRIGRVLIGLDTATQADELIVLDGGQAVSRMFASFTYGAAGPVGAHPVPRRAAPSPALADLRTVGAVPGGITLQAALDNLDIATAPVIIEIADSLVHDIDLALVPGTAIDGTVSLRLANDLTIRAASGQRPIVRLAQPLSLRPVAAGAATPDTPAVRLEGLFLAPGAAFPAGAALVDRAAVARLEILGCTLAPGGHALRDGTRAAMQPALRLENGYGFADQGDEDDFVPTPDIVIQRSVTGSIAVDERYRLTIADSIVDAGLGFGDAPAGVLAIGAATDPATGWGARLDFDGLTCFGAARVAAVGGLGGIFSQRFEVLDNQHGCIKWTAFSGDADRLPPHHYCVHAPDARIVFTSERFNDPGYGQLARATDRRVRELGPGDDAMGAFGFLLEAHKWANLQIRLREFMPVGVRPLVLPVT
;
A
#
# COMPACT_ATOMS: atom_id res chain seq x y z
N MET A 1 -8.22 31.26 4.97
CA MET A 1 -7.64 32.56 5.36
C MET A 1 -6.37 32.25 6.11
N SER A 2 -5.20 32.59 5.55
CA SER A 2 -3.93 32.35 6.20
C SER A 2 -3.75 33.39 7.31
N THR A 3 -3.91 32.99 8.57
CA THR A 3 -3.47 33.78 9.71
C THR A 3 -1.95 33.84 9.64
N THR A 4 -1.42 34.91 9.05
CA THR A 4 -0.01 35.27 9.16
C THR A 4 0.29 35.60 10.62
N SER A 5 0.58 34.58 11.42
CA SER A 5 1.27 34.77 12.69
C SER A 5 2.66 35.29 12.33
N ASN A 6 2.94 36.56 12.63
CA ASN A 6 4.31 37.07 12.51
C ASN A 6 5.25 36.13 13.26
N PRO A 7 6.40 35.75 12.68
CA PRO A 7 7.36 34.90 13.37
C PRO A 7 7.73 35.56 14.70
N PRO A 8 7.76 34.80 15.82
CA PRO A 8 8.08 35.35 17.12
C PRO A 8 9.48 35.97 17.09
N VAL A 9 9.54 37.29 17.26
CA VAL A 9 10.83 38.02 17.36
C VAL A 9 11.48 37.66 18.70
N PRO A 10 12.73 37.15 18.71
CA PRO A 10 13.44 36.76 19.92
C PRO A 10 13.46 37.85 21.00
N LEU A 11 13.37 37.46 22.27
CA LEU A 11 13.28 38.42 23.38
C LEU A 11 14.49 39.35 23.42
N TYR A 12 15.68 38.85 23.09
CA TYR A 12 16.91 39.63 23.00
C TYR A 12 16.85 40.69 21.90
N GLU A 13 16.22 40.39 20.75
CA GLU A 13 16.10 41.34 19.63
C GLU A 13 15.10 42.46 19.91
N ARG A 14 14.18 42.26 20.86
CA ARG A 14 13.27 43.30 21.34
C ARG A 14 13.97 44.31 22.27
N LEU A 15 15.18 44.00 22.75
CA LEU A 15 15.93 44.94 23.59
C LEU A 15 16.52 46.09 22.73
N PRO A 16 16.51 47.32 23.26
CA PRO A 16 17.22 48.43 22.64
C PRO A 16 18.68 48.07 22.36
N GLU A 17 19.20 48.53 21.21
CA GLU A 17 20.55 48.19 20.72
C GLU A 17 21.66 48.46 21.75
N ILE A 18 21.53 49.54 22.54
CA ILE A 18 22.47 49.87 23.62
C ILE A 18 22.70 48.74 24.63
N TYR A 19 21.67 47.94 24.95
CA TYR A 19 21.81 46.81 25.87
C TYR A 19 22.44 45.60 25.21
N ARG A 20 22.18 45.40 23.91
CA ARG A 20 22.79 44.33 23.12
C ARG A 20 24.28 44.56 22.91
N THR A 21 24.69 45.81 22.66
CA THR A 21 26.10 46.20 22.59
C THR A 21 26.80 46.00 23.93
N ARG A 22 26.18 46.45 25.03
CA ARG A 22 26.76 46.30 26.38
C ARG A 22 26.89 44.85 26.84
N ASP A 23 25.99 43.96 26.44
CA ASP A 23 26.06 42.52 26.75
C ASP A 23 27.19 41.82 25.97
N ALA A 24 27.44 42.26 24.73
CA ALA A 24 28.58 41.79 23.94
C ALA A 24 29.94 42.25 24.50
N GLU A 25 29.96 43.37 25.24
CA GLU A 25 31.16 43.94 25.87
C GLU A 25 31.49 43.34 27.26
N GLN A 26 30.64 42.48 27.85
CA GLN A 26 30.92 41.82 29.14
C GLN A 26 31.91 40.64 29.00
N GLU A 27 32.54 40.24 30.11
CA GLU A 27 33.35 39.01 30.17
C GLU A 27 32.80 38.04 31.23
N PRO A 28 32.37 36.82 30.85
CA PRO A 28 32.16 36.33 29.49
C PRO A 28 31.02 37.07 28.74
N ALA A 29 31.15 37.22 27.43
CA ALA A 29 30.21 37.97 26.59
C ALA A 29 28.88 37.23 26.40
N ASN A 30 27.80 37.98 26.11
CA ASN A 30 26.46 37.47 25.78
C ASN A 30 25.74 36.72 26.92
N GLN A 31 26.00 37.07 28.18
CA GLN A 31 25.33 36.45 29.34
C GLN A 31 23.84 36.77 29.38
N LEU A 32 23.45 38.01 29.06
CA LEU A 32 22.04 38.39 29.01
C LEU A 32 21.32 37.69 27.86
N ARG A 33 21.97 37.56 26.70
CA ARG A 33 21.47 36.76 25.58
C ARG A 33 21.26 35.30 25.99
N ALA A 34 22.21 34.68 26.68
CA ALA A 34 22.09 33.29 27.15
C ALA A 34 20.95 33.13 28.17
N TYR A 35 20.81 34.07 29.10
CA TYR A 35 19.72 34.08 30.08
C TYR A 35 18.34 34.25 29.41
N LEU A 36 18.20 35.20 28.48
CA LEU A 36 16.95 35.41 27.75
C LEU A 36 16.61 34.24 26.83
N ALA A 37 17.61 33.61 26.21
CA ALA A 37 17.40 32.39 25.42
C ALA A 37 16.82 31.25 26.27
N ALA A 38 17.25 31.11 27.53
CA ALA A 38 16.69 30.12 28.45
C ALA A 38 15.23 30.41 28.83
N ILE A 39 14.83 31.69 28.92
CA ILE A 39 13.44 32.12 29.20
C ILE A 39 12.56 32.03 27.95
N GLU A 40 13.16 32.19 26.76
CA GLU A 40 12.45 32.23 25.49
C GLU A 40 11.73 30.91 25.20
N GLY A 41 12.32 29.77 25.58
CA GLY A 41 11.68 28.46 25.46
C GLY A 41 10.32 28.39 26.18
N PRO A 42 10.28 28.59 27.51
CA PRO A 42 9.02 28.64 28.27
C PRO A 42 8.05 29.74 27.80
N PHE A 43 8.55 30.93 27.45
CA PHE A 43 7.70 32.03 26.98
C PHE A 43 7.05 31.73 25.64
N GLY A 44 7.81 31.13 24.72
CA GLY A 44 7.32 30.65 23.43
C GLY A 44 6.29 29.53 23.61
N ALA A 45 6.55 28.57 24.50
CA ALA A 45 5.60 27.51 24.83
C ALA A 45 4.28 28.07 25.37
N LEU A 46 4.31 29.08 26.25
CA LEU A 46 3.10 29.74 26.74
C LEU A 46 2.33 30.49 25.64
N HIS A 47 3.02 31.15 24.71
CA HIS A 47 2.37 31.81 23.58
C HIS A 47 1.74 30.80 22.62
N ALA A 48 2.40 29.67 22.38
CA ALA A 48 1.86 28.58 21.59
C ALA A 48 0.62 27.97 22.26
N ASP A 49 0.66 27.75 23.57
CA ASP A 49 -0.48 27.26 24.35
C ASP A 49 -1.68 28.23 24.29
N ILE A 50 -1.45 29.53 24.47
CA ILE A 50 -2.50 30.55 24.31
C ILE A 50 -3.06 30.58 22.88
N ALA A 51 -2.20 30.45 21.87
CA ALA A 51 -2.66 30.37 20.48
C ALA A 51 -3.49 29.09 20.26
N GLN A 52 -3.06 27.96 20.81
CA GLN A 52 -3.78 26.69 20.75
C GLN A 52 -5.17 26.80 21.40
N LEU A 53 -5.32 27.50 22.52
CA LEU A 53 -6.64 27.75 23.13
C LEU A 53 -7.62 28.48 22.20
N TYR A 54 -7.14 29.31 21.27
CA TYR A 54 -7.99 29.92 20.25
C TYR A 54 -8.31 28.94 19.12
N GLU A 55 -7.34 28.12 18.71
CA GLU A 55 -7.55 27.05 17.73
C GLU A 55 -8.53 25.99 18.26
N ASP A 56 -8.56 25.75 19.58
CA ASP A 56 -9.47 24.85 20.29
C ASP A 56 -10.96 25.21 20.13
N LEU A 57 -11.27 26.43 19.69
CA LEU A 57 -12.64 26.83 19.37
C LEU A 57 -13.14 26.26 18.02
N PHE A 58 -12.25 25.75 17.18
CA PHE A 58 -12.57 25.28 15.83
C PHE A 58 -12.26 23.78 15.69
N ILE A 59 -13.23 23.01 15.20
CA ILE A 59 -13.09 21.55 15.09
C ILE A 59 -11.90 21.10 14.21
N ASP A 60 -11.57 21.89 13.19
CA ASP A 60 -10.50 21.58 12.24
C ASP A 60 -9.10 21.75 12.84
N THR A 61 -8.94 22.62 13.85
CA THR A 61 -7.63 23.02 14.40
C THR A 61 -7.47 22.80 15.90
N CYS A 62 -8.55 22.46 16.61
CA CYS A 62 -8.52 22.16 18.05
C CYS A 62 -7.56 21.02 18.40
N ASP A 63 -7.23 20.82 19.67
CA ASP A 63 -6.59 19.60 20.13
C ASP A 63 -7.57 18.42 20.20
N ASP A 64 -7.05 17.18 20.09
CA ASP A 64 -7.88 15.97 20.03
C ASP A 64 -8.77 15.79 21.27
N TRP A 65 -8.31 16.25 22.44
CA TRP A 65 -9.07 16.17 23.69
C TRP A 65 -10.29 17.11 23.74
N VAL A 66 -10.34 18.13 22.87
CA VAL A 66 -11.43 19.13 22.80
C VAL A 66 -12.62 18.62 21.97
N ILE A 67 -12.38 17.67 21.06
CA ILE A 67 -13.39 17.11 20.16
C ILE A 67 -14.69 16.70 20.88
N PRO A 68 -14.66 15.97 22.02
CA PRO A 68 -15.88 15.57 22.73
C PRO A 68 -16.69 16.75 23.28
N TYR A 69 -16.03 17.84 23.67
CA TYR A 69 -16.71 19.04 24.16
C TYR A 69 -17.43 19.78 23.04
N LEU A 70 -16.83 19.85 21.85
CA LEU A 70 -17.49 20.38 20.66
C LEU A 70 -18.65 19.46 20.20
N ALA A 71 -18.49 18.14 20.35
CA ALA A 71 -19.57 17.18 20.12
C ALA A 71 -20.76 17.41 21.07
N ASP A 72 -20.50 17.66 22.36
CA ASP A 72 -21.53 17.95 23.35
C ASP A 72 -22.31 19.23 23.02
N LEU A 73 -21.62 20.27 22.54
CA LEU A 73 -22.27 21.51 22.09
C LEU A 73 -23.27 21.24 20.94
N LEU A 74 -22.94 20.29 20.06
CA LEU A 74 -23.83 19.85 18.99
C LEU A 74 -24.81 18.77 19.43
N GLY A 75 -24.69 18.23 20.65
CA GLY A 75 -25.49 17.13 21.15
C GLY A 75 -25.30 15.84 20.34
N THR A 76 -24.07 15.49 19.99
CA THR A 76 -23.73 14.21 19.35
C THR A 76 -23.08 13.25 20.33
N SER A 77 -23.41 11.95 20.21
CA SER A 77 -22.80 10.94 21.08
C SER A 77 -21.29 10.84 20.85
N HIS A 78 -20.53 10.61 21.91
CA HIS A 78 -19.08 10.43 21.81
C HIS A 78 -18.76 9.11 21.11
N LEU A 79 -17.74 9.16 20.25
CA LEU A 79 -17.22 8.01 19.52
C LEU A 79 -15.74 7.85 19.87
N GLN A 80 -15.20 6.64 19.66
CA GLN A 80 -13.78 6.34 19.83
C GLN A 80 -13.15 5.97 18.48
N GLY A 81 -11.86 6.25 18.31
CA GLY A 81 -11.13 5.93 17.09
C GLY A 81 -10.14 7.02 16.70
N ASP A 82 -9.79 7.05 15.42
CA ASP A 82 -8.83 8.00 14.87
C ASP A 82 -9.35 9.46 14.97
N PRO A 83 -8.59 10.40 15.56
CA PRO A 83 -9.05 11.76 15.77
C PRO A 83 -9.51 12.48 14.50
N ARG A 84 -8.89 12.20 13.33
CA ARG A 84 -9.31 12.78 12.05
C ARG A 84 -10.75 12.41 11.70
N THR A 85 -11.14 11.15 11.93
CA THR A 85 -12.51 10.67 11.66
C THR A 85 -13.52 11.26 12.64
N LEU A 86 -13.12 11.41 13.91
CA LEU A 86 -13.96 12.02 14.95
C LEU A 86 -14.22 13.51 14.65
N ARG A 87 -13.19 14.25 14.24
CA ARG A 87 -13.33 15.64 13.77
C ARG A 87 -14.29 15.76 12.60
N ALA A 88 -14.15 14.88 11.60
CA ALA A 88 -15.01 14.89 10.43
C ALA A 88 -16.50 14.59 10.76
N ASP A 89 -16.78 13.72 11.73
CA ASP A 89 -18.13 13.46 12.24
C ASP A 89 -18.74 14.71 12.91
N VAL A 90 -17.99 15.33 13.83
CA VAL A 90 -18.43 16.52 14.56
C VAL A 90 -18.63 17.71 13.61
N ALA A 91 -17.67 17.96 12.72
CA ALA A 91 -17.73 19.05 11.74
C ALA A 91 -18.99 18.97 10.85
N ASP A 92 -19.35 17.77 10.41
CA ASP A 92 -20.42 17.57 9.44
C ASP A 92 -21.80 17.35 10.05
N THR A 93 -21.87 17.25 11.37
CA THR A 93 -23.10 16.96 12.12
C THR A 93 -24.28 17.85 11.70
N ILE A 94 -24.08 19.17 11.59
CA ILE A 94 -25.16 20.11 11.22
C ILE A 94 -25.64 19.84 9.79
N ALA A 95 -24.71 19.63 8.85
CA ALA A 95 -25.02 19.36 7.47
C ALA A 95 -25.77 18.03 7.30
N LEU A 96 -25.35 17.00 8.04
CA LEU A 96 -25.97 15.68 8.06
C LEU A 96 -27.40 15.74 8.63
N ARG A 97 -27.62 16.49 9.71
CA ARG A 97 -28.97 16.66 10.30
C ARG A 97 -29.94 17.35 9.35
N ARG A 98 -29.48 18.37 8.62
CA ARG A 98 -30.30 19.08 7.61
C ARG A 98 -30.68 18.21 6.42
N ARG A 99 -29.92 17.15 6.13
CA ARG A 99 -30.13 16.24 4.98
C ARG A 99 -30.41 14.80 5.44
N LYS A 100 -30.89 14.64 6.68
CA LYS A 100 -31.14 13.34 7.29
C LYS A 100 -32.02 12.47 6.39
N GLY A 101 -31.61 11.22 6.18
CA GLY A 101 -32.34 10.27 5.36
C GLY A 101 -32.11 10.35 3.85
N THR A 102 -31.26 11.25 3.36
CA THR A 102 -30.85 11.27 1.94
C THR A 102 -29.65 10.36 1.68
N LEU A 103 -29.56 9.77 0.49
CA LEU A 103 -28.42 8.91 0.10
C LEU A 103 -27.07 9.61 0.27
N GLY A 104 -26.96 10.85 -0.23
CA GLY A 104 -25.72 11.63 -0.12
C GLY A 104 -25.32 11.96 1.31
N ALA A 105 -26.27 12.05 2.26
CA ALA A 105 -25.94 12.22 3.68
C ALA A 105 -25.38 10.92 4.28
N ILE A 106 -25.94 9.76 3.92
CA ILE A 106 -25.43 8.46 4.37
C ILE A 106 -24.06 8.16 3.77
N GLU A 107 -23.83 8.49 2.50
CA GLU A 107 -22.52 8.35 1.85
C GLU A 107 -21.48 9.26 2.51
N ARG A 108 -21.82 10.54 2.76
CA ARG A 108 -20.94 11.46 3.50
C ARG A 108 -20.61 10.95 4.89
N LEU A 109 -21.62 10.50 5.63
CA LEU A 109 -21.44 9.92 6.97
C LEU A 109 -20.49 8.72 6.95
N ALA A 110 -20.70 7.79 6.02
CA ALA A 110 -19.85 6.61 5.87
C ALA A 110 -18.40 6.98 5.53
N ALA A 111 -18.20 7.90 4.58
CA ALA A 111 -16.88 8.39 4.22
C ALA A 111 -16.15 9.08 5.39
N ASN A 112 -16.85 9.90 6.18
CA ASN A 112 -16.25 10.61 7.32
C ASN A 112 -15.76 9.65 8.42
N LEU A 113 -16.60 8.67 8.79
CA LEU A 113 -16.33 7.77 9.91
C LEU A 113 -15.32 6.68 9.56
N THR A 114 -15.30 6.25 8.29
CA THR A 114 -14.48 5.10 7.88
C THR A 114 -13.24 5.50 7.08
N GLY A 115 -13.29 6.65 6.40
CA GLY A 115 -12.31 7.03 5.38
C GLY A 115 -12.42 6.21 4.09
N TRP A 116 -13.34 5.25 3.99
CA TRP A 116 -13.52 4.41 2.82
C TRP A 116 -14.40 5.08 1.78
N ALA A 117 -14.10 4.80 0.51
CA ALA A 117 -15.04 5.09 -0.56
C ALA A 117 -16.34 4.31 -0.33
N CYS A 118 -17.47 4.94 -0.65
CA CYS A 118 -18.76 4.33 -0.44
C CYS A 118 -19.78 4.68 -1.53
N ARG A 119 -20.77 3.79 -1.69
CA ARG A 119 -21.92 3.99 -2.58
C ARG A 119 -23.16 3.42 -1.94
N CYS A 120 -24.18 4.27 -1.77
CA CYS A 120 -25.48 3.86 -1.27
C CYS A 120 -26.45 3.56 -2.41
N VAL A 121 -27.17 2.45 -2.33
CA VAL A 121 -28.12 1.99 -3.36
C VAL A 121 -29.41 1.54 -2.70
N GLU A 122 -30.53 2.13 -3.11
CA GLU A 122 -31.86 1.70 -2.68
C GLU A 122 -32.24 0.40 -3.40
N LEU A 123 -32.32 -0.71 -2.66
CA LEU A 123 -32.54 -2.01 -3.30
C LEU A 123 -33.97 -2.20 -3.85
N ARG A 124 -34.90 -1.31 -3.51
CA ARG A 124 -36.21 -1.23 -4.19
C ARG A 124 -36.08 -0.92 -5.68
N GLU A 125 -34.98 -0.31 -6.12
CA GLU A 125 -34.71 -0.03 -7.54
C GLU A 125 -34.44 -1.29 -8.33
N ASN A 126 -33.75 -2.24 -7.72
CA ASN A 126 -33.43 -3.53 -8.30
C ASN A 126 -34.58 -4.54 -8.25
N LEU A 127 -35.67 -4.27 -7.53
CA LEU A 127 -36.78 -5.21 -7.43
C LEU A 127 -37.53 -5.27 -8.77
N GLY A 128 -37.86 -6.46 -9.25
CA GLY A 128 -38.73 -6.66 -10.41
C GLY A 128 -40.21 -6.38 -10.07
N TRP A 129 -40.92 -5.66 -10.94
CA TRP A 129 -42.34 -5.32 -10.76
C TRP A 129 -43.17 -5.76 -11.95
N SER A 130 -44.37 -6.30 -11.70
CA SER A 130 -45.41 -6.41 -12.72
C SER A 130 -46.11 -5.05 -12.86
N GLN A 131 -45.93 -4.37 -13.99
CA GLN A 131 -46.49 -3.04 -14.22
C GLN A 131 -47.81 -3.12 -15.00
N HIS A 132 -48.76 -2.25 -14.68
CA HIS A 132 -49.99 -2.10 -15.45
C HIS A 132 -49.69 -1.41 -16.78
N LEU A 133 -50.17 -1.94 -17.91
CA LEU A 133 -49.83 -1.44 -19.25
C LEU A 133 -50.16 0.04 -19.48
N ASN A 134 -51.23 0.55 -18.86
CA ASN A 134 -51.61 1.98 -18.97
C ASN A 134 -50.82 2.91 -18.03
N HIS A 135 -50.08 2.35 -17.06
CA HIS A 135 -49.34 3.08 -16.03
C HIS A 135 -47.96 2.47 -15.86
N GLN A 136 -47.23 2.37 -16.98
CA GLN A 136 -45.80 2.11 -16.91
C GLN A 136 -45.18 3.24 -16.10
N ARG A 137 -44.29 2.91 -15.15
CA ARG A 137 -43.48 3.91 -14.45
C ARG A 137 -42.20 4.14 -15.26
N PRO A 138 -42.03 5.32 -15.88
CA PRO A 138 -40.75 5.79 -16.37
C PRO A 138 -40.11 6.59 -15.26
N ASP A 139 -39.28 5.97 -14.44
CA ASP A 139 -38.84 6.57 -13.17
C ASP A 139 -37.80 7.69 -13.33
N ALA A 140 -37.53 8.12 -14.56
CA ALA A 140 -36.86 9.39 -14.87
C ALA A 140 -37.85 10.48 -15.34
N GLY A 141 -39.16 10.34 -15.06
CA GLY A 141 -40.18 11.33 -15.45
C GLY A 141 -40.38 11.46 -16.97
N GLY A 142 -39.97 10.44 -17.74
CA GLY A 142 -39.98 10.44 -19.21
C GLY A 142 -41.22 9.83 -19.85
N LEU A 143 -41.19 9.69 -21.18
CA LEU A 143 -42.15 8.86 -21.93
C LEU A 143 -42.05 7.39 -21.47
N PRO A 144 -43.09 6.56 -21.72
CA PRO A 144 -42.98 5.11 -21.52
C PRO A 144 -41.68 4.61 -22.16
N PRO A 145 -40.86 3.79 -21.46
CA PRO A 145 -39.50 3.48 -21.93
C PRO A 145 -39.52 3.02 -23.40
N TYR A 146 -40.41 2.11 -23.77
CA TYR A 146 -40.53 1.58 -25.13
C TYR A 146 -41.02 2.56 -26.21
N ALA A 147 -41.36 3.81 -25.85
CA ALA A 147 -41.71 4.86 -26.79
C ALA A 147 -40.52 5.78 -27.14
N ASP A 148 -39.38 5.64 -26.45
CA ASP A 148 -38.17 6.41 -26.73
C ASP A 148 -37.41 5.78 -27.92
N PRO A 149 -37.28 6.49 -29.07
CA PRO A 149 -36.55 5.99 -30.24
C PRO A 149 -35.05 5.81 -30.01
N ALA A 150 -34.48 6.37 -28.93
CA ALA A 150 -33.08 6.16 -28.54
C ALA A 150 -32.85 4.82 -27.81
N LEU A 151 -33.91 4.14 -27.35
CA LEU A 151 -33.75 2.82 -26.72
C LEU A 151 -33.30 1.77 -27.73
N THR A 152 -32.13 1.22 -27.46
CA THR A 152 -31.62 0.03 -28.13
C THR A 152 -31.88 -1.21 -27.28
N ARG A 153 -31.73 -2.41 -27.88
CA ARG A 153 -31.80 -3.69 -27.15
C ARG A 153 -30.77 -3.86 -26.02
N PHE A 154 -29.81 -2.94 -25.91
CA PHE A 154 -28.76 -2.94 -24.90
C PHE A 154 -29.06 -2.01 -23.72
N HIS A 155 -30.10 -1.17 -23.81
CA HIS A 155 -30.59 -0.39 -22.68
C HIS A 155 -31.35 -1.30 -21.71
N ILE A 156 -31.10 -1.11 -20.42
CA ILE A 156 -31.71 -1.89 -19.34
C ILE A 156 -32.71 -0.98 -18.61
N PRO A 157 -33.99 -0.96 -18.99
CA PRO A 157 -35.00 -0.26 -18.21
C PRO A 157 -35.17 -0.96 -16.85
N ARG A 158 -35.64 -0.25 -15.82
CA ARG A 158 -35.89 -0.84 -14.51
C ARG A 158 -36.89 -1.99 -14.61
N GLY A 159 -36.55 -3.13 -14.02
CA GLY A 159 -37.35 -4.35 -14.15
C GLY A 159 -37.17 -5.10 -15.47
N GLY A 160 -36.26 -4.63 -16.35
CA GLY A 160 -35.96 -5.22 -17.64
C GLY A 160 -35.06 -6.46 -17.58
N THR A 161 -34.87 -7.10 -18.73
CA THR A 161 -34.02 -8.29 -18.90
C THR A 161 -32.56 -7.92 -19.15
N ALA A 162 -31.62 -8.72 -18.65
CA ALA A 162 -30.19 -8.51 -18.86
C ALA A 162 -29.77 -8.73 -20.34
N PRO A 163 -28.92 -7.86 -20.92
CA PRO A 163 -28.45 -7.99 -22.29
C PRO A 163 -27.28 -8.99 -22.35
N LEU A 164 -27.58 -10.26 -22.67
CA LEU A 164 -26.57 -11.34 -22.70
C LEU A 164 -25.41 -11.13 -23.69
N ARG A 165 -25.57 -10.20 -24.63
CA ARG A 165 -24.57 -9.86 -25.66
C ARG A 165 -23.68 -8.67 -25.29
N ASP A 166 -23.87 -8.10 -24.11
CA ASP A 166 -23.05 -7.01 -23.59
C ASP A 166 -22.34 -7.46 -22.30
N PRO A 167 -21.12 -8.05 -22.42
CA PRO A 167 -20.39 -8.53 -21.25
C PRO A 167 -19.99 -7.38 -20.32
N ALA A 168 -19.84 -6.16 -20.83
CA ALA A 168 -19.47 -4.99 -20.03
C ALA A 168 -20.62 -4.60 -19.09
N ALA A 169 -21.86 -4.57 -19.58
CA ALA A 169 -23.04 -4.39 -18.73
C ALA A 169 -23.21 -5.54 -17.71
N LEU A 170 -23.03 -6.79 -18.14
CA LEU A 170 -23.12 -7.95 -17.25
C LEU A 170 -22.07 -7.95 -16.14
N SER A 171 -20.90 -7.35 -16.36
CA SER A 171 -19.85 -7.25 -15.33
C SER A 171 -20.25 -6.43 -14.11
N LEU A 172 -21.31 -5.61 -14.22
CA LEU A 172 -21.85 -4.82 -13.11
C LEU A 172 -22.82 -5.61 -12.21
N LEU A 173 -23.13 -6.87 -12.55
CA LEU A 173 -24.00 -7.73 -11.75
C LEU A 173 -23.48 -7.85 -10.31
N GLY A 174 -24.36 -7.62 -9.33
CA GLY A 174 -24.00 -7.69 -7.90
C GLY A 174 -23.21 -6.50 -7.36
N THR A 175 -22.72 -5.60 -8.21
CA THR A 175 -22.02 -4.37 -7.82
C THR A 175 -23.02 -3.27 -7.41
N PRO A 176 -22.58 -2.14 -6.83
CA PRO A 176 -23.44 -0.98 -6.60
C PRO A 176 -24.07 -0.37 -7.86
N PHE A 177 -23.59 -0.72 -9.06
CA PHE A 177 -24.11 -0.22 -10.34
C PHE A 177 -24.92 -1.28 -11.10
N ASP A 178 -25.30 -2.34 -10.40
CA ASP A 178 -26.21 -3.36 -10.93
C ASP A 178 -27.58 -2.73 -11.23
N THR A 179 -27.97 -2.73 -12.50
CA THR A 179 -29.26 -2.24 -12.99
C THR A 179 -30.27 -3.36 -13.24
N PHE A 180 -29.89 -4.62 -12.98
CA PHE A 180 -30.71 -5.79 -13.25
C PHE A 180 -31.86 -5.94 -12.25
N ALA A 181 -32.92 -6.57 -12.74
CA ALA A 181 -34.10 -6.90 -11.95
C ALA A 181 -33.87 -8.19 -11.15
N HIS A 182 -34.19 -8.15 -9.86
CA HIS A 182 -34.12 -9.27 -8.92
C HIS A 182 -35.49 -9.55 -8.32
N THR A 183 -35.70 -10.80 -7.90
CA THR A 183 -36.87 -11.15 -7.10
C THR A 183 -36.68 -10.70 -5.65
N ALA A 184 -37.80 -10.48 -4.94
CA ALA A 184 -37.75 -10.04 -3.56
C ALA A 184 -37.11 -11.12 -2.66
N ASP A 185 -36.06 -10.74 -1.93
CA ASP A 185 -35.47 -11.59 -0.91
C ASP A 185 -36.13 -11.34 0.45
N VAL A 186 -36.89 -12.33 0.91
CA VAL A 186 -37.61 -12.31 2.19
C VAL A 186 -36.83 -12.97 3.33
N LYS A 187 -35.63 -13.49 3.07
CA LYS A 187 -34.76 -14.03 4.13
C LYS A 187 -34.35 -12.91 5.08
N ALA A 188 -34.07 -13.28 6.33
CA ALA A 188 -33.49 -12.34 7.28
C ALA A 188 -32.15 -11.85 6.70
N ALA A 189 -32.00 -10.52 6.56
CA ALA A 189 -30.78 -9.96 6.00
C ALA A 189 -29.62 -10.01 7.01
N GLN A 190 -29.09 -11.21 7.20
CA GLN A 190 -27.96 -11.51 8.06
C GLN A 190 -26.72 -11.64 7.18
N ALA A 191 -25.58 -11.18 7.70
CA ALA A 191 -24.29 -11.14 7.01
C ALA A 191 -24.16 -10.08 5.90
N ASP A 192 -22.97 -10.04 5.29
CA ASP A 192 -22.52 -9.10 4.26
C ASP A 192 -23.10 -9.45 2.87
N VAL A 193 -24.37 -9.86 2.82
CA VAL A 193 -25.05 -10.29 1.61
C VAL A 193 -26.03 -9.22 1.16
N ARG A 194 -26.06 -8.97 -0.14
CA ARG A 194 -27.03 -8.07 -0.76
C ARG A 194 -28.41 -8.73 -0.80
N HIS A 195 -29.28 -8.36 0.13
CA HIS A 195 -30.67 -8.80 0.16
C HIS A 195 -31.58 -7.79 -0.54
N VAL A 196 -32.01 -8.09 -1.77
CA VAL A 196 -32.85 -7.16 -2.55
C VAL A 196 -34.29 -7.16 -2.02
N ASN A 197 -34.69 -6.07 -1.36
CA ASN A 197 -36.03 -5.91 -0.81
C ASN A 197 -36.36 -4.42 -0.62
N LEU A 198 -37.65 -4.09 -0.45
CA LEU A 198 -38.17 -2.73 -0.31
C LEU A 198 -37.55 -1.91 0.84
N PRO A 199 -37.38 -2.44 2.06
CA PRO A 199 -36.84 -1.64 3.17
C PRO A 199 -35.31 -1.55 3.14
N ASN A 200 -34.62 -2.28 2.27
CA ASN A 200 -33.17 -2.43 2.38
C ASN A 200 -32.42 -1.34 1.60
N LEU A 201 -31.49 -0.69 2.29
CA LEU A 201 -30.52 0.24 1.72
C LEU A 201 -29.14 -0.42 1.75
N ALA A 202 -28.56 -0.72 0.59
CA ALA A 202 -27.19 -1.23 0.53
C ALA A 202 -26.18 -0.08 0.61
N ILE A 203 -25.18 -0.23 1.47
CA ILE A 203 -24.06 0.70 1.64
C ILE A 203 -22.80 -0.08 1.30
N PHE A 204 -22.32 0.06 0.07
CA PHE A 204 -21.08 -0.58 -0.38
C PHE A 204 -19.87 0.21 0.11
N LEU A 205 -18.89 -0.48 0.70
CA LEU A 205 -17.69 0.13 1.28
C LEU A 205 -16.43 -0.54 0.70
N TRP A 206 -15.59 0.23 0.01
CA TRP A 206 -14.30 -0.25 -0.50
C TRP A 206 -13.24 -0.13 0.59
N ARG A 207 -12.88 -1.25 1.20
CA ARG A 207 -11.95 -1.30 2.35
C ARG A 207 -10.48 -1.22 1.94
N LEU A 208 -10.17 -1.72 0.74
CA LEU A 208 -8.80 -1.73 0.24
C LEU A 208 -8.40 -0.32 -0.20
N ALA A 209 -7.20 0.08 0.19
CA ALA A 209 -6.57 1.31 -0.28
C ALA A 209 -6.02 1.09 -1.69
N ALA A 210 -6.35 1.99 -2.60
CA ALA A 210 -5.81 2.01 -3.95
C ALA A 210 -4.53 2.85 -3.96
N TYR A 211 -3.39 2.23 -4.24
CA TYR A 211 -2.08 2.88 -4.35
C TYR A 211 -1.71 3.05 -5.82
N ARG A 212 -1.51 4.30 -6.23
CA ARG A 212 -1.07 4.63 -7.59
C ARG A 212 0.45 4.69 -7.64
N LEU A 213 1.06 3.85 -8.46
CA LEU A 213 2.50 3.89 -8.71
C LEU A 213 2.88 5.02 -9.67
N PRO A 214 3.93 5.78 -9.37
CA PRO A 214 4.61 6.61 -10.36
C PRO A 214 5.11 5.77 -11.56
N PRO A 215 5.59 6.40 -12.64
CA PRO A 215 6.10 5.69 -13.82
C PRO A 215 7.17 4.65 -13.47
N VAL A 216 6.94 3.39 -13.84
CA VAL A 216 7.88 2.27 -13.74
C VAL A 216 8.13 1.65 -15.12
N ARG A 217 9.23 0.92 -15.28
CA ARG A 217 9.49 0.15 -16.51
C ARG A 217 8.88 -1.24 -16.37
N PRO A 218 7.86 -1.62 -17.16
CA PRO A 218 7.34 -2.97 -17.15
C PRO A 218 8.37 -3.96 -17.69
N LEU A 219 8.27 -5.22 -17.29
CA LEU A 219 9.13 -6.29 -17.79
C LEU A 219 8.69 -6.64 -19.22
N ALA A 220 9.62 -6.49 -20.18
CA ALA A 220 9.39 -6.83 -21.57
C ALA A 220 9.75 -8.30 -21.85
N GLN A 221 8.89 -8.99 -22.58
CA GLN A 221 9.16 -10.32 -23.10
C GLN A 221 9.61 -10.23 -24.57
N PRO A 222 10.27 -11.27 -25.12
CA PRO A 222 10.67 -11.29 -26.52
C PRO A 222 9.52 -11.04 -27.50
N VAL A 223 9.81 -10.30 -28.58
CA VAL A 223 8.86 -10.00 -29.66
C VAL A 223 8.37 -11.30 -30.29
N VAL A 224 7.05 -11.42 -30.49
CA VAL A 224 6.45 -12.55 -31.19
C VAL A 224 6.04 -12.13 -32.58
N ASP A 225 6.65 -12.75 -33.59
CA ASP A 225 6.26 -12.63 -35.00
C ASP A 225 5.02 -13.49 -35.26
N LEU A 226 3.95 -12.85 -35.73
CA LEU A 226 2.67 -13.49 -36.05
C LEU A 226 2.50 -13.70 -37.56
N THR A 227 3.53 -13.47 -38.37
CA THR A 227 3.44 -13.60 -39.82
C THR A 227 3.43 -15.06 -40.29
N PRO A 228 2.62 -15.41 -41.32
CA PRO A 228 1.71 -14.54 -42.06
C PRO A 228 0.41 -14.25 -41.28
N ALA A 229 0.09 -12.97 -41.10
CA ALA A 229 -1.10 -12.51 -40.38
C ALA A 229 -2.28 -12.28 -41.34
N PRO A 230 -3.51 -12.73 -41.01
CA PRO A 230 -4.72 -12.37 -41.76
C PRO A 230 -4.91 -10.85 -41.91
N PRO A 231 -5.62 -10.37 -42.97
CA PRO A 231 -5.91 -8.95 -43.13
C PRO A 231 -6.63 -8.37 -41.91
N GLY A 232 -6.14 -7.25 -41.37
CA GLY A 232 -6.69 -6.59 -40.18
C GLY A 232 -6.23 -7.18 -38.83
N THR A 233 -5.25 -8.09 -38.85
CA THR A 233 -4.56 -8.58 -37.64
C THR A 233 -3.13 -8.05 -37.57
N ALA A 234 -2.59 -7.93 -36.36
CA ALA A 234 -1.23 -7.46 -36.12
C ALA A 234 -0.21 -8.47 -36.63
N SER A 235 0.89 -7.96 -37.20
CA SER A 235 2.04 -8.76 -37.63
C SER A 235 2.97 -9.10 -36.46
N PHE A 236 3.02 -8.25 -35.44
CA PHE A 236 3.89 -8.39 -34.27
C PHE A 236 3.07 -8.26 -32.99
N ALA A 237 3.43 -9.05 -31.99
CA ALA A 237 2.85 -8.97 -30.65
C ALA A 237 3.95 -8.74 -29.61
N LEU A 238 3.82 -7.63 -28.88
CA LEU A 238 4.66 -7.31 -27.73
C LEU A 238 3.96 -7.70 -26.44
N ARG A 239 4.70 -8.35 -25.53
CA ARG A 239 4.18 -8.85 -24.26
C ARG A 239 4.91 -8.15 -23.11
N PHE A 240 4.15 -7.60 -22.18
CA PHE A 240 4.66 -6.89 -21.02
C PHE A 240 3.99 -7.39 -19.74
N ASP A 241 4.80 -7.72 -18.74
CA ASP A 241 4.33 -7.90 -17.36
C ASP A 241 4.52 -6.57 -16.63
N LEU A 242 3.44 -5.99 -16.09
CA LEU A 242 3.46 -4.64 -15.54
C LEU A 242 4.36 -4.51 -14.31
N HIS A 243 4.41 -5.55 -13.47
CA HIS A 243 5.33 -5.57 -12.33
C HIS A 243 6.75 -5.92 -12.83
N PRO A 244 7.78 -5.10 -12.54
CA PRO A 244 9.14 -5.32 -13.07
C PRO A 244 9.80 -6.65 -12.63
N LEU A 245 9.30 -7.25 -11.54
CA LEU A 245 9.77 -8.53 -10.99
C LEU A 245 8.93 -9.74 -11.43
N ASP A 246 8.15 -9.64 -12.51
CA ASP A 246 7.26 -10.70 -13.01
C ASP A 246 6.16 -11.16 -12.01
N LEU A 247 5.81 -10.31 -11.04
CA LEU A 247 4.77 -10.61 -10.06
C LEU A 247 3.38 -10.34 -10.63
N PRO A 248 2.41 -11.27 -10.52
CA PRO A 248 1.03 -11.01 -10.89
C PRO A 248 0.45 -9.89 -10.04
N VAL A 249 -0.12 -8.86 -10.68
CA VAL A 249 -0.72 -7.72 -9.98
C VAL A 249 -2.16 -7.47 -10.43
N GLN A 250 -3.09 -7.41 -9.48
CA GLN A 250 -4.47 -7.02 -9.75
C GLN A 250 -4.53 -5.50 -9.92
N LEU A 251 -4.91 -5.05 -11.12
CA LEU A 251 -5.10 -3.65 -11.43
C LEU A 251 -6.38 -3.12 -10.80
N PHE A 252 -6.24 -1.97 -10.16
CA PHE A 252 -7.31 -1.19 -9.58
C PHE A 252 -7.52 0.07 -10.40
N ASN A 253 -8.72 0.61 -10.32
CA ASN A 253 -9.03 1.91 -10.87
C ASN A 253 -8.81 3.02 -9.82
N THR A 254 -8.63 4.25 -10.27
CA THR A 254 -8.52 5.41 -9.40
C THR A 254 -9.90 5.88 -8.95
N ALA A 255 -10.03 6.27 -7.67
CA ALA A 255 -11.24 6.92 -7.21
C ALA A 255 -11.36 8.29 -7.89
N ARG A 256 -12.46 8.52 -8.59
CA ARG A 256 -12.82 9.83 -9.14
C ARG A 256 -14.13 10.29 -8.53
N PRO A 257 -14.12 10.73 -7.25
CA PRO A 257 -15.30 11.38 -6.70
C PRO A 257 -15.64 12.58 -7.61
N GLY A 258 -16.92 12.82 -7.86
CA GLY A 258 -17.36 14.02 -8.60
C GLY A 258 -16.86 15.35 -7.99
N PRO A 259 -17.26 16.51 -8.56
CA PRO A 259 -16.83 17.80 -8.05
C PRO A 259 -17.13 17.94 -6.56
N ALA A 260 -16.12 18.33 -5.78
CA ALA A 260 -16.23 18.48 -4.33
C ALA A 260 -17.45 19.34 -3.97
N LEU A 261 -18.32 18.82 -3.11
CA LEU A 261 -19.38 19.63 -2.52
C LEU A 261 -18.72 20.63 -1.56
N SER A 262 -19.28 21.84 -1.47
CA SER A 262 -18.74 22.90 -0.60
C SER A 262 -18.43 22.38 0.81
N GLY A 263 -17.19 22.58 1.27
CA GLY A 263 -16.70 22.11 2.57
C GLY A 263 -15.75 20.90 2.55
N GLY A 264 -15.07 20.61 1.43
CA GLY A 264 -14.04 19.55 1.38
C GLY A 264 -14.58 18.12 1.33
N VAL A 265 -15.85 17.95 0.91
CA VAL A 265 -16.58 16.68 0.99
C VAL A 265 -16.33 15.82 -0.26
N ALA A 266 -16.06 14.53 -0.05
CA ALA A 266 -16.04 13.53 -1.12
C ALA A 266 -17.41 13.48 -1.82
N ALA A 267 -17.45 13.82 -3.10
CA ALA A 267 -18.65 13.66 -3.90
C ALA A 267 -18.99 12.18 -4.07
N PRO A 268 -20.30 11.85 -4.18
CA PRO A 268 -20.72 10.46 -4.29
C PRO A 268 -20.15 9.82 -5.56
N LEU A 269 -19.83 8.52 -5.47
CA LEU A 269 -19.42 7.71 -6.62
C LEU A 269 -20.64 7.46 -7.51
N THR A 270 -20.82 8.27 -8.54
CA THR A 270 -21.99 8.18 -9.42
C THR A 270 -21.81 7.27 -10.63
N ALA A 271 -20.56 6.91 -10.96
CA ALA A 271 -20.25 6.09 -12.13
C ALA A 271 -19.50 4.80 -11.74
N PRO A 272 -19.77 3.67 -12.42
CA PRO A 272 -19.04 2.42 -12.20
C PRO A 272 -17.55 2.56 -12.48
N ASP A 273 -17.17 3.43 -13.40
CA ASP A 273 -15.78 3.66 -13.78
C ASP A 273 -15.06 4.66 -12.87
N ALA A 274 -15.69 5.14 -11.80
CA ALA A 274 -15.07 6.08 -10.86
C ALA A 274 -14.68 5.43 -9.53
N VAL A 275 -14.80 4.11 -9.40
CA VAL A 275 -14.64 3.40 -8.12
C VAL A 275 -13.21 2.93 -7.88
N PRO A 276 -12.69 3.04 -6.64
CA PRO A 276 -11.39 2.49 -6.26
C PRO A 276 -11.48 0.98 -6.01
N GLY A 277 -11.72 0.22 -7.08
CA GLY A 277 -11.82 -1.23 -7.04
C GLY A 277 -11.09 -1.89 -8.22
N PRO A 278 -11.06 -3.24 -8.25
CA PRO A 278 -10.49 -3.99 -9.37
C PRO A 278 -11.09 -3.56 -10.71
N ILE A 279 -10.24 -3.35 -11.71
CA ILE A 279 -10.69 -3.03 -13.07
C ILE A 279 -11.47 -4.22 -13.64
N LEU A 280 -12.71 -3.97 -14.07
CA LEU A 280 -13.55 -4.99 -14.71
C LEU A 280 -13.08 -5.18 -16.15
N ALA A 281 -12.49 -6.35 -16.47
CA ALA A 281 -11.95 -6.63 -17.80
C ALA A 281 -12.95 -6.36 -18.94
N ALA A 282 -14.22 -6.69 -18.76
CA ALA A 282 -15.23 -6.46 -19.78
C ALA A 282 -15.47 -4.97 -20.08
N ARG A 283 -15.26 -4.07 -19.11
CA ARG A 283 -15.38 -2.61 -19.31
C ARG A 283 -14.24 -2.04 -20.19
N LEU A 284 -13.13 -2.76 -20.31
CA LEU A 284 -12.01 -2.37 -21.16
C LEU A 284 -12.26 -2.63 -22.65
N ASP A 285 -13.30 -3.37 -23.04
CA ASP A 285 -13.53 -3.73 -24.44
C ASP A 285 -14.17 -2.58 -25.23
N SER A 286 -13.38 -1.90 -26.08
CA SER A 286 -13.83 -0.82 -26.97
C SER A 286 -14.96 -1.24 -27.93
N GLY A 287 -15.16 -2.54 -28.18
CA GLY A 287 -16.14 -3.08 -29.11
C GLY A 287 -17.53 -3.31 -28.52
N THR A 288 -17.71 -3.10 -27.22
CA THR A 288 -18.98 -3.38 -26.52
C THR A 288 -19.77 -2.10 -26.24
N PRO A 289 -21.12 -2.11 -26.27
CA PRO A 289 -21.93 -0.90 -26.06
C PRO A 289 -21.71 -0.25 -24.69
N ALA A 290 -21.53 -1.05 -23.64
CA ALA A 290 -21.17 -0.58 -22.31
C ALA A 290 -19.65 -0.64 -22.05
N GLY A 291 -18.80 -0.77 -23.05
CA GLY A 291 -17.35 -0.58 -22.89
C GLY A 291 -17.04 0.89 -22.61
N HIS A 292 -16.02 1.14 -21.77
CA HIS A 292 -15.57 2.50 -21.45
C HIS A 292 -14.05 2.55 -21.16
N PRO A 293 -13.19 1.99 -22.04
CA PRO A 293 -11.77 1.81 -21.76
C PRO A 293 -10.99 3.08 -21.43
N GLU A 294 -11.35 4.21 -22.04
CA GLU A 294 -10.74 5.53 -21.80
C GLU A 294 -10.90 6.00 -20.34
N ALA A 295 -11.84 5.40 -19.59
CA ALA A 295 -12.00 5.66 -18.18
C ALA A 295 -10.94 4.93 -17.33
N TYR A 296 -10.26 3.92 -17.87
CA TYR A 296 -9.36 3.03 -17.14
C TYR A 296 -7.93 3.00 -17.68
N VAL A 297 -7.76 3.24 -18.99
CA VAL A 297 -6.49 3.16 -19.70
C VAL A 297 -6.23 4.45 -20.45
N ALA A 298 -5.09 5.08 -20.21
CA ALA A 298 -4.56 6.18 -20.99
C ALA A 298 -3.25 5.77 -21.68
N VAL A 299 -2.99 6.35 -22.85
CA VAL A 299 -1.76 6.17 -23.61
C VAL A 299 -1.27 7.55 -24.02
N ASP A 300 -0.14 7.97 -23.47
CA ASP A 300 0.52 9.23 -23.78
C ASP A 300 1.96 8.99 -24.24
N PHE A 301 2.61 10.05 -24.74
CA PHE A 301 3.99 10.01 -25.20
C PHE A 301 4.91 10.79 -24.27
N PHE A 302 6.15 10.33 -24.12
CA PHE A 302 7.18 11.02 -23.33
C PHE A 302 8.40 11.34 -24.19
N ASN A 303 9.09 12.41 -23.84
CA ASN A 303 10.30 12.83 -24.52
C ASN A 303 11.51 12.05 -23.98
N ALA A 304 11.93 11.04 -24.74
CA ALA A 304 13.06 10.19 -24.39
C ALA A 304 14.44 10.88 -24.51
N ALA A 305 14.51 12.06 -25.14
CA ALA A 305 15.77 12.81 -25.29
C ALA A 305 16.11 13.68 -24.08
N GLY A 306 15.13 13.96 -23.21
CA GLY A 306 15.33 14.63 -21.93
C GLY A 306 16.17 13.77 -20.98
N MET A 307 17.03 14.42 -20.18
CA MET A 307 17.82 13.74 -19.14
C MET A 307 17.65 14.48 -17.81
N PRO A 308 16.73 14.04 -16.93
CA PRO A 308 15.86 12.86 -17.03
C PRO A 308 14.71 13.00 -18.06
N PRO A 309 14.07 11.90 -18.49
CA PRO A 309 12.92 11.95 -19.39
C PRO A 309 11.76 12.73 -18.76
N ASP A 310 11.06 13.52 -19.57
CA ASP A 310 9.92 14.35 -19.18
C ASP A 310 8.66 14.01 -20.00
N GLY A 311 7.50 14.54 -19.57
CA GLY A 311 6.19 14.23 -20.16
C GLY A 311 5.39 13.15 -19.42
N PHE A 312 5.69 12.90 -18.14
CA PHE A 312 4.95 11.94 -17.31
C PHE A 312 3.73 12.57 -16.59
N ASP A 313 2.87 13.25 -17.35
CA ASP A 313 1.65 13.83 -16.81
C ASP A 313 0.62 12.72 -16.53
N LEU A 314 0.32 12.52 -15.25
CA LEU A 314 -0.48 11.38 -14.79
C LEU A 314 -1.99 11.64 -14.94
N ALA A 315 -2.60 11.14 -16.01
CA ALA A 315 -4.06 11.15 -16.19
C ALA A 315 -4.82 10.40 -15.06
N ASP A 316 -6.06 10.76 -14.75
CA ASP A 316 -6.86 10.10 -13.69
C ASP A 316 -7.43 8.75 -14.14
N VAL A 317 -6.56 7.77 -14.38
CA VAL A 317 -6.89 6.41 -14.83
C VAL A 317 -6.15 5.35 -14.00
N GLY A 318 -6.68 4.13 -13.98
CA GLY A 318 -6.07 2.98 -13.29
C GLY A 318 -4.77 2.47 -13.91
N LEU A 319 -4.63 2.57 -15.24
CA LEU A 319 -3.44 2.19 -16.01
C LEU A 319 -3.09 3.29 -17.01
N HIS A 320 -1.85 3.76 -16.98
CA HIS A 320 -1.32 4.74 -17.92
C HIS A 320 -0.05 4.18 -18.56
N LEU A 321 -0.03 4.08 -19.89
CA LEU A 321 1.12 3.66 -20.67
C LEU A 321 1.77 4.88 -21.33
N PHE A 322 3.07 5.07 -21.11
CA PHE A 322 3.85 6.15 -21.71
C PHE A 322 4.80 5.56 -22.75
N MET A 323 4.59 5.92 -24.02
CA MET A 323 5.37 5.45 -25.16
C MET A 323 6.40 6.51 -25.59
N PRO A 324 7.54 6.14 -26.19
CA PRO A 324 8.49 7.14 -26.70
C PRO A 324 7.86 7.97 -27.82
N GLU A 325 8.03 9.29 -27.81
CA GLU A 325 7.52 10.20 -28.85
C GLU A 325 8.01 9.82 -30.26
N THR A 326 9.17 9.17 -30.37
CA THR A 326 9.69 8.63 -31.65
C THR A 326 8.77 7.60 -32.31
N LEU A 327 7.93 6.91 -31.54
CA LEU A 327 6.93 5.98 -32.05
C LEU A 327 5.80 6.71 -32.78
N GLU A 328 5.45 7.94 -32.40
CA GLU A 328 4.28 8.66 -32.92
C GLU A 328 4.32 8.79 -34.45
N ALA A 329 5.49 9.12 -35.01
CA ALA A 329 5.69 9.23 -36.45
C ALA A 329 5.57 7.89 -37.21
N LEU A 330 5.65 6.75 -36.51
CA LEU A 330 5.48 5.41 -37.07
C LEU A 330 4.04 4.90 -36.96
N LEU A 331 3.20 5.57 -36.16
CA LEU A 331 1.78 5.25 -36.00
C LEU A 331 0.94 6.02 -37.03
N VAL A 332 1.32 5.96 -38.31
CA VAL A 332 0.55 6.61 -39.39
C VAL A 332 -0.39 5.58 -40.01
N PRO A 333 -1.71 5.73 -39.87
CA PRO A 333 -2.65 4.79 -40.46
C PRO A 333 -2.65 4.84 -41.99
N VAL A 334 -2.99 3.71 -42.62
CA VAL A 334 -3.23 3.65 -44.06
C VAL A 334 -4.58 4.31 -44.38
N PRO A 335 -4.71 5.14 -45.43
CA PRO A 335 -5.97 5.78 -45.82
C PRO A 335 -7.12 4.76 -45.92
N PRO A 336 -8.35 5.08 -45.46
CA PRO A 336 -8.88 6.44 -45.25
C PRO A 336 -8.80 6.98 -43.80
N ALA A 337 -8.21 6.22 -42.87
CA ALA A 337 -8.02 6.71 -41.50
C ALA A 337 -6.98 7.84 -41.48
N THR A 338 -7.25 8.89 -40.70
CA THR A 338 -6.38 10.07 -40.57
C THR A 338 -5.59 10.12 -39.27
N GLU A 339 -5.96 9.31 -38.26
CA GLU A 339 -5.34 9.26 -36.94
C GLU A 339 -5.22 7.80 -36.45
N TRP A 340 -4.13 7.48 -35.76
CA TRP A 340 -3.97 6.18 -35.10
C TRP A 340 -4.96 6.08 -33.94
N ARG A 341 -5.64 4.95 -33.83
CA ARG A 341 -6.59 4.72 -32.75
C ARG A 341 -6.23 3.45 -32.01
N TRP A 342 -5.80 3.63 -30.76
CA TRP A 342 -5.65 2.52 -29.82
C TRP A 342 -7.03 1.92 -29.52
N LEU A 343 -7.16 0.62 -29.77
CA LEU A 343 -8.29 -0.18 -29.32
C LEU A 343 -7.88 -0.91 -28.06
N VAL A 344 -8.66 -0.80 -26.99
CA VAL A 344 -8.37 -1.51 -25.75
C VAL A 344 -9.32 -2.70 -25.64
N ARG A 345 -8.81 -3.80 -25.11
CA ARG A 345 -9.60 -5.00 -24.83
C ARG A 345 -9.17 -5.63 -23.52
N GLY A 346 -10.13 -5.96 -22.66
CA GLY A 346 -9.87 -6.83 -21.53
C GLY A 346 -9.92 -8.30 -21.94
N ASP A 347 -8.90 -9.09 -21.62
CA ASP A 347 -8.91 -10.54 -21.84
C ASP A 347 -8.07 -11.27 -20.79
N ASN A 348 -8.25 -12.58 -20.71
CA ASN A 348 -7.43 -13.45 -19.87
C ASN A 348 -6.13 -13.82 -20.60
N LEU A 349 -4.99 -13.38 -20.04
CA LEU A 349 -3.64 -13.58 -20.55
C LEU A 349 -2.80 -14.56 -19.71
N CYS A 350 -3.43 -15.41 -18.88
CA CYS A 350 -2.74 -16.38 -18.02
C CYS A 350 -1.83 -17.37 -18.77
N ALA A 351 -2.10 -17.66 -20.04
CA ALA A 351 -1.40 -18.69 -20.83
C ALA A 351 -0.97 -18.20 -22.22
N TRP A 352 -0.68 -16.90 -22.36
CA TRP A 352 -0.28 -16.30 -23.65
C TRP A 352 0.97 -16.95 -24.28
N GLU A 353 1.76 -17.72 -23.51
CA GLU A 353 2.95 -18.45 -23.95
C GLU A 353 2.55 -19.59 -24.91
N THR A 354 1.39 -20.19 -24.69
CA THR A 354 0.84 -21.29 -25.51
C THR A 354 0.12 -20.80 -26.77
N GLY A 355 -0.01 -19.48 -26.94
CA GLY A 355 -0.73 -18.85 -28.03
C GLY A 355 -1.83 -17.90 -27.54
N LEU A 356 -2.28 -17.03 -28.43
CA LEU A 356 -3.34 -16.08 -28.14
C LEU A 356 -4.71 -16.75 -28.34
N ARG A 357 -5.62 -16.62 -27.36
CA ARG A 357 -6.99 -17.16 -27.46
C ARG A 357 -7.80 -16.52 -28.59
N ARG A 358 -7.52 -15.26 -28.88
CA ARG A 358 -8.16 -14.47 -29.94
C ARG A 358 -7.07 -13.78 -30.77
N PRO A 359 -7.27 -13.62 -32.08
CA PRO A 359 -6.33 -12.89 -32.92
C PRO A 359 -6.21 -11.44 -32.45
N LEU A 360 -5.00 -10.90 -32.51
CA LEU A 360 -4.65 -9.55 -32.13
C LEU A 360 -4.79 -8.61 -33.34
N ARG A 361 -5.38 -7.44 -33.17
CA ARG A 361 -5.47 -6.42 -34.22
C ARG A 361 -4.29 -5.45 -34.15
N GLY A 362 -3.92 -4.85 -35.28
CA GLY A 362 -2.99 -3.71 -35.30
C GLY A 362 -3.56 -2.56 -34.49
N GLY A 363 -2.75 -1.96 -33.61
CA GLY A 363 -3.20 -0.90 -32.70
C GLY A 363 -4.09 -1.36 -31.55
N GLU A 364 -4.13 -2.66 -31.25
CA GLU A 364 -4.88 -3.20 -30.11
C GLU A 364 -3.98 -3.39 -28.88
N ILE A 365 -4.44 -2.90 -27.73
CA ILE A 365 -3.85 -3.10 -26.42
C ILE A 365 -4.77 -4.03 -25.63
N VAL A 366 -4.32 -5.26 -25.42
CA VAL A 366 -5.05 -6.25 -24.62
C VAL A 366 -4.49 -6.24 -23.21
N VAL A 367 -5.36 -6.01 -22.22
CA VAL A 367 -4.99 -5.92 -20.81
C VAL A 367 -5.67 -7.05 -20.05
N ASP A 368 -4.90 -7.80 -19.27
CA ASP A 368 -5.44 -8.66 -18.23
C ASP A 368 -5.33 -7.91 -16.89
N PRO A 369 -6.42 -7.27 -16.42
CA PRO A 369 -6.37 -6.53 -15.18
C PRO A 369 -6.23 -7.43 -13.95
N ARG A 370 -6.43 -8.75 -14.04
CA ARG A 370 -6.37 -9.64 -12.87
C ARG A 370 -4.95 -10.01 -12.48
N ILE A 371 -4.05 -10.09 -13.46
CA ILE A 371 -2.66 -10.49 -13.27
C ILE A 371 -1.66 -9.45 -13.78
N GLY A 372 -2.13 -8.33 -14.34
CA GLY A 372 -1.27 -7.21 -14.72
C GLY A 372 -0.42 -7.49 -15.95
N ARG A 373 -0.97 -8.18 -16.94
CA ARG A 373 -0.34 -8.44 -18.23
C ARG A 373 -0.89 -7.53 -19.32
N VAL A 374 -0.02 -7.06 -20.20
CA VAL A 374 -0.36 -6.21 -21.34
C VAL A 374 0.24 -6.77 -22.62
N LEU A 375 -0.58 -6.82 -23.66
CA LEU A 375 -0.18 -7.26 -25.00
C LEU A 375 -0.48 -6.12 -25.98
N ILE A 376 0.50 -5.75 -26.81
CA ILE A 376 0.35 -4.68 -27.81
C ILE A 376 0.53 -5.27 -29.21
N GLY A 377 -0.46 -5.04 -30.08
CA GLY A 377 -0.44 -5.44 -31.49
C GLY A 377 0.10 -4.35 -32.40
N LEU A 378 1.13 -4.69 -33.16
CA LEU A 378 1.81 -3.77 -34.09
C LEU A 378 1.88 -4.35 -35.49
N ASP A 379 1.99 -3.47 -36.49
CA ASP A 379 1.93 -3.86 -37.90
C ASP A 379 3.32 -4.07 -38.50
N THR A 380 4.35 -3.39 -37.97
CA THR A 380 5.73 -3.43 -38.48
C THR A 380 6.76 -3.74 -37.39
N ALA A 381 7.89 -4.33 -37.80
CA ALA A 381 9.02 -4.58 -36.89
C ALA A 381 9.60 -3.28 -36.33
N THR A 382 9.62 -2.20 -37.13
CA THR A 382 10.11 -0.89 -36.71
C THR A 382 9.31 -0.29 -35.56
N GLN A 383 7.99 -0.50 -35.53
CA GLN A 383 7.16 -0.11 -34.38
C GLN A 383 7.52 -0.92 -33.13
N ALA A 384 7.80 -2.21 -33.29
CA ALA A 384 8.20 -3.08 -32.19
C ALA A 384 9.55 -2.67 -31.58
N ASP A 385 10.52 -2.33 -32.43
CA ASP A 385 11.87 -1.90 -32.04
C ASP A 385 11.87 -0.52 -31.34
N GLU A 386 10.83 0.30 -31.51
CA GLU A 386 10.68 1.54 -30.74
C GLU A 386 10.23 1.31 -29.29
N LEU A 387 9.50 0.22 -29.01
CA LEU A 387 8.99 -0.09 -27.68
C LEU A 387 9.90 -1.03 -26.87
N ILE A 388 10.75 -1.80 -27.54
CA ILE A 388 11.68 -2.75 -26.91
C ILE A 388 13.07 -2.56 -27.50
N VAL A 389 14.09 -2.57 -26.64
CA VAL A 389 15.50 -2.69 -27.04
C VAL A 389 16.07 -4.00 -26.52
N LEU A 390 17.03 -4.58 -27.23
CA LEU A 390 17.76 -5.75 -26.75
C LEU A 390 19.02 -5.30 -26.00
N ASP A 391 19.15 -5.67 -24.73
CA ASP A 391 20.35 -5.49 -23.93
C ASP A 391 20.87 -6.87 -23.49
N GLY A 392 22.09 -7.22 -23.89
CA GLY A 392 22.65 -8.56 -23.63
C GLY A 392 21.81 -9.72 -24.18
N GLY A 393 20.94 -9.47 -25.18
CA GLY A 393 19.98 -10.44 -25.72
C GLY A 393 18.66 -10.53 -24.94
N GLN A 394 18.47 -9.78 -23.86
CA GLN A 394 17.21 -9.65 -23.14
C GLN A 394 16.41 -8.44 -23.64
N ALA A 395 15.10 -8.61 -23.76
CA ALA A 395 14.20 -7.51 -24.11
C ALA A 395 14.04 -6.54 -22.93
N VAL A 396 14.34 -5.27 -23.16
CA VAL A 396 14.18 -4.17 -22.20
C VAL A 396 13.12 -3.22 -22.72
N SER A 397 12.16 -2.89 -21.85
CA SER A 397 11.08 -1.97 -22.20
C SER A 397 11.60 -0.52 -22.34
N ARG A 398 11.29 0.10 -23.47
CA ARG A 398 11.40 1.56 -23.67
C ARG A 398 10.14 2.30 -23.22
N MET A 399 9.03 1.59 -23.05
CA MET A 399 7.77 2.10 -22.51
C MET A 399 7.84 2.22 -20.99
N PHE A 400 7.17 3.22 -20.42
CA PHE A 400 6.86 3.28 -18.98
C PHE A 400 5.38 2.98 -18.74
N ALA A 401 5.06 2.45 -17.57
CA ALA A 401 3.71 2.25 -17.11
C ALA A 401 3.53 2.85 -15.72
N SER A 402 2.44 3.56 -15.50
CA SER A 402 1.92 3.89 -14.17
C SER A 402 0.64 3.08 -13.97
N PHE A 403 0.50 2.40 -12.85
CA PHE A 403 -0.71 1.62 -12.58
C PHE A 403 -1.10 1.69 -11.11
N THR A 404 -2.38 1.44 -10.84
CA THR A 404 -2.94 1.42 -9.49
C THR A 404 -3.17 -0.02 -9.05
N TYR A 405 -2.82 -0.33 -7.81
CA TYR A 405 -3.06 -1.63 -7.18
C TYR A 405 -3.73 -1.46 -5.81
N GLY A 406 -4.41 -2.50 -5.35
CA GLY A 406 -5.06 -2.51 -4.03
C GLY A 406 -4.17 -3.11 -2.96
N ALA A 407 -4.23 -2.60 -1.73
CA ALA A 407 -3.73 -3.27 -0.54
C ALA A 407 -4.58 -2.91 0.69
N ALA A 408 -4.55 -3.75 1.73
CA ALA A 408 -5.37 -3.55 2.93
C ALA A 408 -5.02 -2.28 3.73
N GLY A 409 -3.75 -1.86 3.70
CA GLY A 409 -3.25 -0.71 4.44
C GLY A 409 -1.80 -0.39 4.06
N PRO A 410 -1.15 0.56 4.74
CA PRO A 410 0.23 0.97 4.45
C PRO A 410 1.25 0.08 5.17
N VAL A 411 1.16 -1.25 4.96
CA VAL A 411 2.10 -2.24 5.51
C VAL A 411 2.90 -2.83 4.35
N GLY A 412 4.20 -2.61 4.35
CA GLY A 412 5.09 -2.87 3.23
C GLY A 412 5.45 -1.60 2.46
N ALA A 413 6.23 -1.77 1.38
CA ALA A 413 6.61 -0.68 0.49
C ALA A 413 5.42 -0.22 -0.35
N HIS A 414 5.00 1.02 -0.13
CA HIS A 414 3.94 1.71 -0.88
C HIS A 414 4.38 3.13 -1.28
N PRO A 415 3.81 3.69 -2.36
CA PRO A 415 4.03 5.08 -2.78
C PRO A 415 3.25 6.05 -1.86
N VAL A 416 3.68 6.16 -0.60
CA VAL A 416 3.02 6.99 0.42
C VAL A 416 3.73 8.32 0.61
N PRO A 417 3.01 9.37 1.08
CA PRO A 417 3.65 10.60 1.51
C PRO A 417 4.65 10.32 2.63
N ARG A 418 5.86 10.88 2.51
CA ARG A 418 6.92 10.77 3.52
C ARG A 418 7.38 12.16 3.95
N ARG A 419 7.91 12.26 5.18
CA ARG A 419 8.54 13.48 5.65
C ARG A 419 9.77 13.80 4.80
N ALA A 420 9.99 15.09 4.54
CA ALA A 420 11.16 15.57 3.82
C ALA A 420 12.46 15.13 4.52
N ALA A 421 13.50 14.88 3.73
CA ALA A 421 14.81 14.53 4.26
C ALA A 421 15.38 15.66 5.15
N PRO A 422 16.21 15.33 6.15
CA PRO A 422 16.94 16.32 6.94
C PRO A 422 17.80 17.23 6.04
N SER A 423 18.07 18.44 6.52
CA SER A 423 18.93 19.39 5.81
C SER A 423 20.37 18.85 5.63
N PRO A 424 21.04 19.08 4.48
CA PRO A 424 22.41 18.62 4.23
C PRO A 424 23.47 19.25 5.16
N ALA A 425 23.12 20.27 5.94
CA ALA A 425 24.00 20.78 6.99
C ALA A 425 24.25 19.77 8.12
N LEU A 426 23.41 18.74 8.24
CA LEU A 426 23.45 17.72 9.28
C LEU A 426 23.85 16.32 8.78
N ALA A 427 23.85 16.09 7.46
CA ALA A 427 24.12 14.79 6.85
C ALA A 427 24.55 14.92 5.37
N ASP A 428 25.32 13.96 4.87
CA ASP A 428 25.64 13.83 3.44
C ASP A 428 24.41 13.26 2.68
N LEU A 429 23.67 14.13 1.98
CA LEU A 429 22.50 13.75 1.20
C LEU A 429 22.87 13.40 -0.24
N ARG A 430 22.66 12.14 -0.62
CA ARG A 430 22.90 11.59 -1.97
C ARG A 430 21.56 11.27 -2.62
N THR A 431 21.29 11.88 -3.77
CA THR A 431 20.04 11.65 -4.51
C THR A 431 20.26 10.64 -5.62
N VAL A 432 19.44 9.61 -5.65
CA VAL A 432 19.50 8.49 -6.60
C VAL A 432 18.33 8.53 -7.56
N GLY A 433 18.57 8.13 -8.81
CA GLY A 433 17.52 7.91 -9.80
C GLY A 433 17.39 8.98 -10.87
N ALA A 434 16.31 8.92 -11.63
CA ALA A 434 16.02 9.77 -12.79
C ALA A 434 15.61 11.19 -12.40
N VAL A 435 16.50 11.90 -11.71
CA VAL A 435 16.37 13.32 -11.35
C VAL A 435 17.62 14.09 -11.79
N PRO A 436 17.54 15.42 -11.99
CA PRO A 436 18.71 16.21 -12.37
C PRO A 436 19.86 16.05 -11.35
N GLY A 437 21.01 15.56 -11.80
CA GLY A 437 22.16 15.28 -10.94
C GLY A 437 22.06 13.99 -10.11
N GLY A 438 21.02 13.18 -10.32
CA GLY A 438 20.87 11.88 -9.67
C GLY A 438 21.94 10.89 -10.12
N ILE A 439 22.40 10.07 -9.18
CA ILE A 439 23.39 9.01 -9.42
C ILE A 439 22.74 7.62 -9.34
N THR A 440 23.48 6.57 -9.71
CA THR A 440 23.02 5.19 -9.49
C THR A 440 23.05 4.86 -8.00
N LEU A 441 22.19 3.94 -7.56
CA LEU A 441 22.19 3.48 -6.17
C LEU A 441 23.55 2.89 -5.77
N GLN A 442 24.19 2.17 -6.69
CA GLN A 442 25.52 1.61 -6.47
C GLN A 442 26.58 2.71 -6.24
N ALA A 443 26.60 3.77 -7.06
CA ALA A 443 27.53 4.90 -6.85
C ALA A 443 27.23 5.66 -5.55
N ALA A 444 25.96 5.70 -5.13
CA ALA A 444 25.59 6.31 -3.86
C ALA A 444 26.11 5.54 -2.64
N LEU A 445 26.53 4.28 -2.79
CA LEU A 445 27.13 3.47 -1.73
C LEU A 445 28.66 3.59 -1.66
N ASP A 446 29.30 4.35 -2.54
CA ASP A 446 30.76 4.52 -2.53
C ASP A 446 31.23 5.33 -1.30
N ASN A 447 32.44 5.07 -0.80
CA ASN A 447 33.10 5.85 0.25
C ASN A 447 32.35 5.94 1.59
N LEU A 448 31.48 4.97 1.92
CA LEU A 448 30.81 4.89 3.22
C LEU A 448 31.77 4.62 4.39
N ASP A 449 32.93 4.03 4.09
CA ASP A 449 33.99 3.69 5.02
C ASP A 449 34.87 4.88 5.44
N ILE A 450 34.81 5.98 4.68
CA ILE A 450 35.54 7.23 4.95
C ILE A 450 34.61 8.43 5.17
N ALA A 451 33.29 8.19 5.24
CA ALA A 451 32.32 9.24 5.49
C ALA A 451 32.56 9.91 6.86
N THR A 452 32.54 11.24 6.90
CA THR A 452 32.78 12.03 8.13
C THR A 452 31.49 12.47 8.84
N ALA A 453 30.34 12.22 8.24
CA ALA A 453 29.01 12.53 8.74
C ALA A 453 28.03 11.40 8.36
N PRO A 454 26.85 11.33 8.99
CA PRO A 454 25.78 10.41 8.58
C PRO A 454 25.42 10.57 7.10
N VAL A 455 25.19 9.45 6.42
CA VAL A 455 24.88 9.43 4.98
C VAL A 455 23.41 9.10 4.77
N ILE A 456 22.72 9.91 3.97
CA ILE A 456 21.32 9.73 3.59
C ILE A 456 21.26 9.55 2.08
N ILE A 457 20.83 8.37 1.64
CA ILE A 457 20.58 8.05 0.24
C ILE A 457 19.08 8.12 0.01
N GLU A 458 18.62 9.11 -0.76
CA GLU A 458 17.23 9.28 -1.13
C GLU A 458 17.01 8.88 -2.58
N ILE A 459 16.19 7.85 -2.81
CA ILE A 459 15.83 7.36 -4.15
C ILE A 459 14.59 8.11 -4.63
N ALA A 460 14.76 8.93 -5.67
CA ALA A 460 13.77 9.90 -6.13
C ALA A 460 12.81 9.37 -7.21
N ASP A 461 12.97 8.11 -7.64
CA ASP A 461 12.10 7.43 -8.60
C ASP A 461 11.54 6.11 -8.05
N SER A 462 10.67 5.45 -8.83
CA SER A 462 10.12 4.13 -8.53
C SER A 462 10.70 3.03 -9.43
N LEU A 463 11.91 3.25 -9.96
CA LEU A 463 12.55 2.31 -10.87
C LEU A 463 13.20 1.14 -10.12
N VAL A 464 13.68 0.19 -10.91
CA VAL A 464 14.48 -0.94 -10.43
C VAL A 464 15.93 -0.51 -10.37
N HIS A 465 16.53 -0.65 -9.19
CA HIS A 465 17.94 -0.38 -8.92
C HIS A 465 18.64 -1.69 -8.57
N ASP A 466 19.48 -2.17 -9.49
CA ASP A 466 20.31 -3.34 -9.25
C ASP A 466 21.54 -2.94 -8.43
N ILE A 467 21.85 -3.71 -7.38
CA ILE A 467 23.02 -3.53 -6.52
C ILE A 467 23.86 -4.80 -6.54
N ASP A 468 25.12 -4.63 -6.95
CA ASP A 468 26.19 -5.59 -6.70
C ASP A 468 27.24 -4.94 -5.79
N LEU A 469 27.25 -5.37 -4.52
CA LEU A 469 28.19 -4.87 -3.53
C LEU A 469 29.65 -5.20 -3.87
N ALA A 470 29.93 -6.22 -4.69
CA ALA A 470 31.29 -6.64 -5.05
C ALA A 470 31.94 -5.62 -6.02
N LEU A 471 31.11 -4.83 -6.68
CA LEU A 471 31.52 -3.72 -7.54
C LEU A 471 31.63 -2.38 -6.77
N VAL A 472 31.22 -2.33 -5.51
CA VAL A 472 31.41 -1.15 -4.65
C VAL A 472 32.82 -1.22 -4.02
N PRO A 473 33.66 -0.17 -4.15
CA PRO A 473 35.01 -0.20 -3.60
C PRO A 473 35.04 -0.41 -2.08
N GLY A 474 35.99 -1.22 -1.59
CA GLY A 474 36.24 -1.40 -0.16
C GLY A 474 35.32 -2.38 0.57
N THR A 475 34.45 -3.11 -0.14
CA THR A 475 33.49 -4.05 0.46
C THR A 475 33.99 -5.49 0.62
N ALA A 476 35.02 -5.90 -0.12
CA ALA A 476 35.59 -7.25 -0.02
C ALA A 476 36.41 -7.40 1.27
N ILE A 477 35.84 -8.07 2.29
CA ILE A 477 36.43 -8.24 3.62
C ILE A 477 35.87 -9.51 4.30
N ASP A 478 36.63 -10.11 5.23
CA ASP A 478 36.26 -11.37 5.92
C ASP A 478 35.96 -12.56 4.98
N GLY A 479 36.52 -12.55 3.76
CA GLY A 479 36.18 -13.55 2.73
C GLY A 479 34.75 -13.42 2.19
N THR A 480 34.06 -12.31 2.47
CA THR A 480 32.70 -11.97 2.01
C THR A 480 32.68 -10.56 1.43
N VAL A 481 31.48 -10.08 1.07
CA VAL A 481 31.28 -8.73 0.55
C VAL A 481 30.34 -7.98 1.50
N SER A 482 30.87 -7.04 2.28
CA SER A 482 30.13 -6.30 3.31
C SER A 482 30.29 -4.79 3.11
N LEU A 483 29.19 -4.04 3.25
CA LEU A 483 29.25 -2.58 3.36
C LEU A 483 29.90 -2.19 4.68
N ARG A 484 30.96 -1.38 4.60
CA ARG A 484 31.71 -0.88 5.75
C ARG A 484 31.26 0.54 6.08
N LEU A 485 30.81 0.74 7.31
CA LEU A 485 30.17 1.97 7.75
C LEU A 485 31.06 2.72 8.75
N ALA A 486 31.43 3.96 8.42
CA ALA A 486 32.08 4.87 9.35
C ALA A 486 31.07 5.64 10.23
N ASN A 487 29.86 5.86 9.71
CA ASN A 487 28.76 6.58 10.34
C ASN A 487 27.42 5.91 10.00
N ASP A 488 26.33 6.48 10.52
CA ASP A 488 24.98 6.01 10.26
C ASP A 488 24.60 6.12 8.77
N LEU A 489 23.80 5.15 8.30
CA LEU A 489 23.35 5.06 6.92
C LEU A 489 21.82 5.00 6.86
N THR A 490 21.20 5.95 6.15
CA THR A 490 19.77 5.88 5.83
C THR A 490 19.60 5.70 4.33
N ILE A 491 18.94 4.62 3.90
CA ILE A 491 18.50 4.44 2.51
C ILE A 491 16.98 4.54 2.51
N ARG A 492 16.44 5.54 1.81
CA ARG A 492 15.01 5.82 1.81
C ARG A 492 14.44 6.11 0.44
N ALA A 493 13.19 5.74 0.25
CA ALA A 493 12.38 6.19 -0.87
C ALA A 493 11.95 7.66 -0.66
N ALA A 494 11.97 8.46 -1.72
CA ALA A 494 11.36 9.78 -1.69
C ALA A 494 9.83 9.70 -1.47
N SER A 495 9.23 10.84 -1.12
CA SER A 495 7.78 10.94 -0.91
C SER A 495 7.02 10.55 -2.17
N GLY A 496 6.04 9.64 -2.04
CA GLY A 496 5.23 9.15 -3.16
C GLY A 496 5.93 8.12 -4.06
N GLN A 497 7.18 7.75 -3.78
CA GLN A 497 7.92 6.75 -4.56
C GLN A 497 7.92 5.37 -3.90
N ARG A 498 8.14 4.32 -4.71
CA ARG A 498 8.32 2.92 -4.29
C ARG A 498 9.41 2.27 -5.15
N PRO A 499 10.70 2.55 -4.86
CA PRO A 499 11.82 1.96 -5.59
C PRO A 499 11.95 0.47 -5.28
N ILE A 500 12.39 -0.29 -6.29
CA ILE A 500 12.74 -1.71 -6.14
C ILE A 500 14.26 -1.82 -6.11
N VAL A 501 14.80 -2.41 -5.05
CA VAL A 501 16.22 -2.69 -4.90
C VAL A 501 16.44 -4.19 -5.15
N ARG A 502 17.10 -4.53 -6.24
CA ARG A 502 17.46 -5.91 -6.60
C ARG A 502 18.88 -6.20 -6.17
N LEU A 503 19.04 -7.18 -5.31
CA LEU A 503 20.33 -7.54 -4.75
C LEU A 503 20.98 -8.66 -5.58
N ALA A 504 22.23 -8.49 -6.00
CA ALA A 504 22.99 -9.57 -6.64
C ALA A 504 23.55 -10.60 -5.61
N GLN A 505 23.69 -10.19 -4.34
CA GLN A 505 24.08 -11.02 -3.21
C GLN A 505 23.41 -10.51 -1.92
N PRO A 506 23.38 -11.29 -0.83
CA PRO A 506 22.84 -10.82 0.45
C PRO A 506 23.46 -9.50 0.91
N LEU A 507 22.63 -8.65 1.52
CA LEU A 507 23.07 -7.40 2.12
C LEU A 507 23.80 -7.71 3.43
N SER A 508 25.08 -7.35 3.46
CA SER A 508 25.95 -7.50 4.62
C SER A 508 26.41 -6.13 5.11
N LEU A 509 26.22 -5.84 6.41
CA LEU A 509 26.52 -4.55 7.04
C LEU A 509 27.53 -4.74 8.20
N ARG A 510 28.58 -3.92 8.25
CA ARG A 510 29.56 -3.89 9.36
C ARG A 510 30.17 -2.51 9.59
N PRO A 511 30.72 -2.21 10.78
CA PRO A 511 31.58 -1.05 10.98
C PRO A 511 32.91 -1.22 10.25
N VAL A 512 33.61 -0.10 10.03
CA VAL A 512 34.98 -0.08 9.47
C VAL A 512 35.96 -0.91 10.28
N ALA A 513 35.86 -0.84 11.62
CA ALA A 513 36.57 -1.65 12.59
C ALA A 513 35.58 -2.09 13.69
N ALA A 514 35.64 -3.35 14.13
CA ALA A 514 34.65 -3.90 15.07
C ALA A 514 34.59 -3.13 16.40
N GLY A 515 35.75 -2.85 17.01
CA GLY A 515 35.86 -2.08 18.24
C GLY A 515 35.53 -0.58 18.14
N ALA A 516 35.25 -0.06 16.93
CA ALA A 516 34.76 1.30 16.75
C ALA A 516 33.24 1.41 16.95
N ALA A 517 32.51 0.29 16.93
CA ALA A 517 31.07 0.28 17.13
C ALA A 517 30.73 0.57 18.59
N THR A 518 29.72 1.42 18.79
CA THR A 518 29.16 1.74 20.11
C THR A 518 27.71 1.26 20.17
N PRO A 519 27.07 1.22 21.34
CA PRO A 519 25.66 0.82 21.45
C PRO A 519 24.68 1.64 20.60
N ASP A 520 25.09 2.83 20.12
CA ASP A 520 24.23 3.74 19.36
C ASP A 520 24.64 3.91 17.89
N THR A 521 25.87 3.55 17.51
CA THR A 521 26.39 3.77 16.14
C THR A 521 27.38 2.66 15.72
N PRO A 522 27.38 2.22 14.44
CA PRO A 522 26.56 2.71 13.33
C PRO A 522 25.12 2.19 13.39
N ALA A 523 24.16 3.07 13.09
CA ALA A 523 22.76 2.71 12.88
C ALA A 523 22.43 2.72 11.37
N VAL A 524 21.65 1.73 10.93
CA VAL A 524 21.19 1.62 9.53
C VAL A 524 19.68 1.68 9.47
N ARG A 525 19.14 2.57 8.63
CA ARG A 525 17.70 2.72 8.39
C ARG A 525 17.37 2.46 6.93
N LEU A 526 16.48 1.51 6.69
CA LEU A 526 15.84 1.23 5.41
C LEU A 526 14.40 1.70 5.48
N GLU A 527 14.00 2.67 4.64
CA GLU A 527 12.67 3.26 4.69
C GLU A 527 11.97 3.26 3.33
N GLY A 528 10.81 2.60 3.23
CA GLY A 528 9.98 2.65 2.03
C GLY A 528 10.49 1.83 0.82
N LEU A 529 11.40 0.89 1.03
CA LEU A 529 12.09 0.15 -0.03
C LEU A 529 11.46 -1.22 -0.30
N PHE A 530 11.41 -1.64 -1.56
CA PHE A 530 11.08 -3.00 -1.94
C PHE A 530 12.38 -3.77 -2.26
N LEU A 531 12.85 -4.62 -1.35
CA LEU A 531 14.06 -5.44 -1.52
C LEU A 531 13.69 -6.79 -2.13
N ALA A 532 14.39 -7.18 -3.19
CA ALA A 532 14.15 -8.44 -3.90
C ALA A 532 15.46 -9.10 -4.33
N PRO A 533 15.49 -10.44 -4.49
CA PRO A 533 16.63 -11.11 -5.09
C PRO A 533 16.76 -10.75 -6.58
N GLY A 534 17.97 -10.43 -7.02
CA GLY A 534 18.35 -10.27 -8.41
C GLY A 534 18.63 -11.61 -9.10
N ALA A 535 18.95 -11.59 -10.39
CA ALA A 535 19.19 -12.82 -11.17
C ALA A 535 20.44 -13.60 -10.70
N ALA A 536 21.46 -12.91 -10.18
CA ALA A 536 22.68 -13.50 -9.65
C ALA A 536 22.58 -13.92 -8.17
N PHE A 537 21.43 -13.66 -7.52
CA PHE A 537 21.26 -13.87 -6.09
C PHE A 537 21.31 -15.37 -5.71
N PRO A 538 22.07 -15.77 -4.68
CA PRO A 538 22.16 -17.17 -4.27
C PRO A 538 20.81 -17.74 -3.83
N ALA A 539 20.38 -18.85 -4.45
CA ALA A 539 19.11 -19.48 -4.12
C ALA A 539 19.07 -19.94 -2.65
N GLY A 540 18.01 -19.56 -1.94
CA GLY A 540 17.79 -19.91 -0.53
C GLY A 540 18.58 -19.07 0.48
N ALA A 541 19.45 -18.14 0.04
CA ALA A 541 20.07 -17.17 0.93
C ALA A 541 19.05 -16.13 1.43
N ALA A 542 19.30 -15.53 2.58
CA ALA A 542 18.48 -14.44 3.11
C ALA A 542 18.84 -13.11 2.44
N LEU A 543 17.87 -12.20 2.29
CA LEU A 543 18.12 -10.87 1.73
C LEU A 543 19.14 -10.05 2.54
N VAL A 544 19.16 -10.24 3.86
CA VAL A 544 20.19 -9.72 4.76
C VAL A 544 20.80 -10.88 5.52
N ASP A 545 22.10 -11.08 5.36
CA ASP A 545 22.86 -12.17 6.00
C ASP A 545 23.83 -11.67 7.08
N ARG A 546 24.07 -10.35 7.15
CA ARG A 546 24.88 -9.74 8.21
C ARG A 546 24.35 -8.38 8.63
N ALA A 547 24.14 -8.22 9.94
CA ALA A 547 23.84 -6.96 10.59
C ALA A 547 24.76 -6.77 11.80
N ALA A 548 26.04 -6.52 11.56
CA ALA A 548 27.00 -6.12 12.60
C ALA A 548 26.92 -4.60 12.80
N VAL A 549 25.80 -4.13 13.34
CA VAL A 549 25.49 -2.70 13.53
C VAL A 549 24.82 -2.51 14.88
N ALA A 550 24.83 -1.30 15.42
CA ALA A 550 24.14 -1.03 16.69
C ALA A 550 22.62 -1.23 16.55
N ARG A 551 22.06 -0.81 15.41
CA ARG A 551 20.62 -0.86 15.14
C ARG A 551 20.34 -0.96 13.65
N LEU A 552 19.42 -1.84 13.27
CA LEU A 552 18.89 -1.96 11.91
C LEU A 552 17.38 -1.70 11.93
N GLU A 553 16.95 -0.58 11.35
CA GLU A 553 15.55 -0.19 11.24
C GLU A 553 15.01 -0.46 9.84
N ILE A 554 13.92 -1.22 9.75
CA ILE A 554 13.21 -1.55 8.52
C ILE A 554 11.80 -0.97 8.64
N LEU A 555 11.57 0.17 7.99
CA LEU A 555 10.37 0.99 8.18
C LEU A 555 9.58 1.11 6.86
N GLY A 556 8.35 0.58 6.82
CA GLY A 556 7.53 0.67 5.60
C GLY A 556 8.14 -0.05 4.40
N CYS A 557 8.92 -1.11 4.62
CA CYS A 557 9.66 -1.83 3.58
C CYS A 557 8.99 -3.17 3.25
N THR A 558 9.21 -3.65 2.03
CA THR A 558 8.88 -5.03 1.65
C THR A 558 10.17 -5.76 1.36
N LEU A 559 10.57 -6.67 2.24
CA LEU A 559 11.61 -7.66 1.99
C LEU A 559 10.88 -8.84 1.34
N ALA A 560 10.88 -8.86 0.01
CA ALA A 560 10.01 -9.71 -0.80
C ALA A 560 9.96 -11.14 -0.27
N PRO A 561 8.84 -11.58 0.36
CA PRO A 561 8.79 -12.87 1.05
C PRO A 561 8.71 -14.06 0.10
N GLY A 562 8.58 -13.83 -1.21
CA GLY A 562 8.19 -14.87 -2.16
C GLY A 562 6.72 -15.23 -1.94
N GLY A 563 6.36 -16.51 -2.05
CA GLY A 563 5.06 -17.00 -1.59
C GLY A 563 3.81 -16.49 -2.31
N HIS A 564 3.96 -15.65 -3.33
CA HIS A 564 2.87 -15.12 -4.15
C HIS A 564 2.21 -16.22 -4.97
N ALA A 565 0.99 -15.96 -5.44
CA ALA A 565 0.33 -16.86 -6.38
C ALA A 565 1.05 -16.80 -7.74
N LEU A 566 1.50 -17.95 -8.21
CA LEU A 566 1.94 -18.11 -9.59
C LEU A 566 0.71 -18.11 -10.51
N ARG A 567 0.95 -17.92 -11.81
CA ARG A 567 -0.14 -17.78 -12.81
C ARG A 567 -0.92 -19.07 -13.05
N ASP A 568 -0.39 -20.21 -12.60
CA ASP A 568 -1.08 -21.50 -12.55
C ASP A 568 -1.87 -21.73 -11.25
N GLY A 569 -1.81 -20.77 -10.31
CA GLY A 569 -2.47 -20.82 -9.00
C GLY A 569 -1.63 -21.48 -7.90
N THR A 570 -0.43 -22.00 -8.20
CA THR A 570 0.46 -22.58 -7.19
C THR A 570 1.19 -21.50 -6.38
N ARG A 571 1.79 -21.86 -5.23
CA ARG A 571 2.60 -20.92 -4.43
C ARG A 571 4.01 -20.83 -5.02
N ALA A 572 4.51 -19.61 -5.23
CA ALA A 572 5.92 -19.40 -5.46
C ALA A 572 6.75 -19.84 -4.23
N ALA A 573 8.03 -20.15 -4.45
CA ALA A 573 8.94 -20.45 -3.35
C ALA A 573 9.02 -19.26 -2.36
N MET A 574 9.18 -19.58 -1.07
CA MET A 574 9.43 -18.57 -0.05
C MET A 574 10.86 -18.06 -0.16
N GLN A 575 11.06 -16.79 0.18
CA GLN A 575 12.35 -16.12 0.18
C GLN A 575 12.66 -15.66 1.62
N PRO A 576 13.72 -16.17 2.27
CA PRO A 576 14.13 -15.71 3.58
C PRO A 576 14.52 -14.23 3.56
N ALA A 577 14.10 -13.49 4.59
CA ALA A 577 14.40 -12.07 4.71
C ALA A 577 15.70 -11.84 5.47
N LEU A 578 15.82 -12.41 6.67
CA LEU A 578 16.96 -12.20 7.57
C LEU A 578 17.57 -13.54 7.99
N ARG A 579 18.90 -13.61 7.99
CA ARG A 579 19.67 -14.68 8.64
C ARG A 579 20.83 -14.05 9.40
N LEU A 580 20.70 -13.91 10.72
CA LEU A 580 21.66 -13.20 11.56
C LEU A 580 22.21 -14.14 12.65
N GLU A 581 23.48 -14.49 12.51
CA GLU A 581 24.17 -15.47 13.36
C GLU A 581 24.95 -14.79 14.50
N ASN A 582 25.11 -15.48 15.64
CA ASN A 582 25.76 -14.96 16.85
C ASN A 582 27.19 -14.41 16.67
N GLY A 583 27.90 -14.84 15.62
CA GLY A 583 29.24 -14.34 15.28
C GLY A 583 29.25 -13.03 14.50
N TYR A 584 28.08 -12.43 14.22
CA TYR A 584 27.92 -11.21 13.42
C TYR A 584 28.60 -11.25 12.05
N GLY A 585 28.89 -12.47 11.55
CA GLY A 585 29.64 -12.73 10.32
C GLY A 585 31.15 -12.46 10.39
N PHE A 586 31.73 -12.04 11.51
CA PHE A 586 33.18 -11.79 11.57
C PHE A 586 33.97 -13.09 11.33
N ALA A 587 35.02 -13.00 10.50
CA ALA A 587 35.89 -14.15 10.24
C ALA A 587 36.98 -14.31 11.33
N ASP A 588 37.39 -13.21 11.95
CA ASP A 588 38.33 -13.20 13.07
C ASP A 588 37.57 -13.14 14.39
N GLN A 589 37.93 -14.03 15.32
CA GLN A 589 37.36 -14.06 16.66
C GLN A 589 37.69 -12.80 17.45
N GLY A 590 38.84 -12.15 17.19
CA GLY A 590 39.18 -10.87 17.80
C GLY A 590 38.21 -9.74 17.44
N ASP A 591 37.79 -9.66 16.18
CA ASP A 591 36.78 -8.71 15.73
C ASP A 591 35.41 -9.00 16.36
N GLU A 592 35.04 -10.27 16.52
CA GLU A 592 33.81 -10.66 17.24
C GLU A 592 33.84 -10.23 18.71
N ASP A 593 34.95 -10.46 19.40
CA ASP A 593 35.13 -10.11 20.82
C ASP A 593 35.18 -8.58 21.03
N ASP A 594 35.74 -7.83 20.06
CA ASP A 594 35.80 -6.37 20.08
C ASP A 594 34.43 -5.71 19.77
N PHE A 595 33.50 -6.43 19.15
CA PHE A 595 32.16 -5.92 18.84
C PHE A 595 31.26 -5.94 20.09
N VAL A 596 31.30 -4.84 20.84
CA VAL A 596 30.54 -4.62 22.08
C VAL A 596 29.00 -4.53 21.92
N PRO A 597 28.44 -3.92 20.85
CA PRO A 597 26.98 -3.68 20.78
C PRO A 597 26.15 -4.96 20.69
N THR A 598 24.95 -4.94 21.27
CA THR A 598 23.89 -5.94 21.01
C THR A 598 22.97 -5.35 19.94
N PRO A 599 23.00 -5.83 18.69
CA PRO A 599 22.24 -5.21 17.61
C PRO A 599 20.72 -5.26 17.86
N ASP A 600 20.06 -4.12 17.69
CA ASP A 600 18.60 -3.99 17.78
C ASP A 600 17.98 -3.99 16.38
N ILE A 601 17.19 -5.02 16.05
CA ILE A 601 16.51 -5.17 14.78
C ILE A 601 15.07 -4.70 14.94
N VAL A 602 14.74 -3.56 14.34
CA VAL A 602 13.41 -2.94 14.45
C VAL A 602 12.70 -3.01 13.11
N ILE A 603 11.58 -3.71 13.07
CA ILE A 603 10.74 -3.86 11.88
C ILE A 603 9.40 -3.21 12.15
N GLN A 604 9.05 -2.18 11.38
CA GLN A 604 7.79 -1.47 11.55
C GLN A 604 7.06 -1.30 10.22
N ARG A 605 5.74 -1.55 10.21
CA ARG A 605 4.88 -1.42 9.02
C ARG A 605 5.45 -2.08 7.77
N SER A 606 6.08 -3.24 7.95
CA SER A 606 6.85 -3.90 6.89
C SER A 606 6.33 -5.30 6.62
N VAL A 607 6.63 -5.81 5.42
CA VAL A 607 6.37 -7.20 5.04
C VAL A 607 7.72 -7.88 4.87
N THR A 608 7.93 -9.00 5.55
CA THR A 608 9.18 -9.76 5.47
C THR A 608 8.91 -11.23 5.23
N GLY A 609 9.85 -11.90 4.54
CA GLY A 609 9.97 -13.35 4.59
C GLY A 609 10.36 -13.87 5.98
N SER A 610 10.80 -15.12 6.06
CA SER A 610 11.27 -15.71 7.32
C SER A 610 12.47 -14.96 7.92
N ILE A 611 12.50 -14.90 9.24
CA ILE A 611 13.48 -14.20 10.06
C ILE A 611 14.20 -15.22 10.93
N ALA A 612 15.46 -15.52 10.60
CA ALA A 612 16.32 -16.36 11.41
C ALA A 612 17.34 -15.47 12.12
N VAL A 613 17.26 -15.34 13.45
CA VAL A 613 18.08 -14.42 14.23
C VAL A 613 18.42 -15.08 15.56
N ASP A 614 19.71 -15.15 15.90
CA ASP A 614 20.18 -15.76 17.14
C ASP A 614 20.05 -14.84 18.37
N GLU A 615 20.25 -15.40 19.57
CA GLU A 615 19.99 -14.78 20.87
C GLU A 615 20.83 -13.52 21.21
N ARG A 616 21.96 -13.28 20.54
CA ARG A 616 22.77 -12.05 20.72
C ARG A 616 22.17 -10.81 20.05
N TYR A 617 21.04 -10.95 19.39
CA TYR A 617 20.27 -9.84 18.82
C TYR A 617 19.00 -9.58 19.63
N ARG A 618 18.44 -8.38 19.47
CA ARG A 618 17.08 -8.05 19.90
C ARG A 618 16.20 -7.84 18.68
N LEU A 619 14.98 -8.37 18.73
CA LEU A 619 14.04 -8.29 17.62
C LEU A 619 12.76 -7.59 18.08
N THR A 620 12.50 -6.40 17.54
CA THR A 620 11.28 -5.63 17.79
C THR A 620 10.46 -5.55 16.51
N ILE A 621 9.20 -6.02 16.54
CA ILE A 621 8.32 -6.03 15.36
C ILE A 621 6.98 -5.34 15.66
N ALA A 622 6.66 -4.29 14.92
CA ALA A 622 5.42 -3.54 15.08
C ALA A 622 4.64 -3.40 13.77
N ASP A 623 3.31 -3.55 13.81
CA ASP A 623 2.39 -3.37 12.67
C ASP A 623 2.84 -4.10 11.39
N SER A 624 3.39 -5.32 11.50
CA SER A 624 4.13 -5.97 10.40
C SER A 624 3.72 -7.41 10.15
N ILE A 625 4.04 -7.91 8.95
CA ILE A 625 3.78 -9.28 8.52
C ILE A 625 5.10 -10.03 8.35
N VAL A 626 5.22 -11.19 8.99
CA VAL A 626 6.32 -12.14 8.77
C VAL A 626 5.74 -13.38 8.11
N ASP A 627 6.26 -13.76 6.94
CA ASP A 627 5.67 -14.81 6.12
C ASP A 627 6.66 -15.93 5.75
N ALA A 628 6.40 -17.14 6.23
CA ALA A 628 7.03 -18.39 5.84
C ALA A 628 6.08 -19.34 5.08
N GLY A 629 4.89 -18.86 4.69
CA GLY A 629 4.00 -19.49 3.73
C GLY A 629 2.99 -20.48 4.32
N LEU A 630 2.87 -20.55 5.66
CA LEU A 630 2.01 -21.49 6.37
C LEU A 630 0.87 -20.77 7.11
N GLY A 631 -0.37 -20.97 6.69
CA GLY A 631 -1.59 -20.47 7.33
C GLY A 631 -2.14 -21.42 8.40
N PHE A 632 -3.29 -21.09 9.00
CA PHE A 632 -3.93 -21.90 10.06
C PHE A 632 -4.39 -23.29 9.59
N GLY A 633 -4.67 -23.45 8.29
CA GLY A 633 -5.13 -24.72 7.72
C GLY A 633 -4.00 -25.60 7.17
N ASP A 634 -2.76 -25.10 7.13
CA ASP A 634 -1.62 -25.81 6.59
C ASP A 634 -1.00 -26.75 7.63
N ALA A 635 -0.38 -27.84 7.17
CA ALA A 635 0.34 -28.75 8.05
C ALA A 635 1.57 -28.05 8.66
N PRO A 636 1.95 -28.35 9.92
CA PRO A 636 3.10 -27.76 10.60
C PRO A 636 4.42 -28.37 10.09
N ALA A 637 4.67 -28.27 8.79
CA ALA A 637 5.83 -28.81 8.10
C ALA A 637 6.44 -27.71 7.22
N GLY A 638 7.46 -27.03 7.73
CA GLY A 638 8.14 -25.97 6.98
C GLY A 638 9.19 -25.24 7.82
N VAL A 639 9.77 -24.21 7.20
CA VAL A 639 10.75 -23.33 7.84
C VAL A 639 10.03 -22.48 8.90
N LEU A 640 10.72 -22.22 10.01
CA LEU A 640 10.23 -21.28 11.03
C LEU A 640 10.11 -19.87 10.40
N ALA A 641 8.98 -19.21 10.64
CA ALA A 641 8.81 -17.80 10.33
C ALA A 641 9.75 -16.93 11.18
N ILE A 642 9.90 -17.27 12.47
CA ILE A 642 10.86 -16.63 13.37
C ILE A 642 11.61 -17.72 14.14
N GLY A 643 12.94 -17.76 14.07
CA GLY A 643 13.72 -18.81 14.73
C GLY A 643 15.21 -18.47 14.86
N ALA A 644 15.99 -19.43 15.35
CA ALA A 644 17.45 -19.33 15.38
C ALA A 644 18.05 -19.44 13.97
N ALA A 645 19.13 -18.71 13.73
CA ALA A 645 19.91 -18.76 12.49
C ALA A 645 20.89 -19.93 12.49
N THR A 646 21.64 -20.12 13.59
CA THR A 646 22.72 -21.13 13.65
C THR A 646 22.18 -22.56 13.79
N ASP A 647 21.15 -22.77 14.63
CA ASP A 647 20.49 -24.07 14.83
C ASP A 647 18.98 -23.95 14.63
N PRO A 648 18.50 -23.93 13.38
CA PRO A 648 17.07 -23.77 13.08
C PRO A 648 16.24 -25.00 13.49
N ALA A 649 16.87 -26.16 13.71
CA ALA A 649 16.16 -27.39 14.07
C ALA A 649 15.80 -27.44 15.56
N THR A 650 16.74 -27.05 16.44
CA THR A 650 16.54 -27.16 17.90
C THR A 650 16.87 -25.91 18.71
N GLY A 651 17.56 -24.93 18.12
CA GLY A 651 17.99 -23.70 18.78
C GLY A 651 16.90 -22.64 18.93
N TRP A 652 17.10 -21.69 19.83
CA TRP A 652 16.14 -20.63 20.15
C TRP A 652 16.56 -19.31 19.52
N GLY A 653 15.64 -18.62 18.85
CA GLY A 653 15.93 -17.33 18.24
C GLY A 653 16.03 -16.19 19.27
N ALA A 654 16.31 -14.98 18.78
CA ALA A 654 16.36 -13.74 19.53
C ALA A 654 15.14 -13.51 20.44
N ARG A 655 15.32 -12.67 21.46
CA ARG A 655 14.19 -12.10 22.20
C ARG A 655 13.31 -11.32 21.23
N LEU A 656 12.01 -11.62 21.22
CA LEU A 656 11.01 -10.98 20.39
C LEU A 656 10.13 -10.04 21.23
N ASP A 657 10.13 -8.75 20.91
CA ASP A 657 9.14 -7.80 21.40
C ASP A 657 8.21 -7.41 20.24
N PHE A 658 6.89 -7.55 20.39
CA PHE A 658 5.95 -7.26 19.28
C PHE A 658 4.71 -6.44 19.66
N ASP A 659 4.21 -5.65 18.71
CA ASP A 659 2.97 -4.87 18.81
C ASP A 659 2.24 -4.88 17.47
N GLY A 660 1.19 -5.70 17.34
CA GLY A 660 0.48 -5.86 16.06
C GLY A 660 1.29 -6.65 15.02
N LEU A 661 1.52 -7.95 15.27
CA LEU A 661 2.26 -8.84 14.36
C LEU A 661 1.33 -9.90 13.75
N THR A 662 1.35 -10.07 12.44
CA THR A 662 0.79 -11.27 11.78
C THR A 662 1.93 -12.17 11.32
N CYS A 663 1.99 -13.40 11.85
CA CYS A 663 3.03 -14.37 11.57
C CYS A 663 2.44 -15.60 10.85
N PHE A 664 2.81 -15.78 9.58
CA PHE A 664 2.45 -16.96 8.78
C PHE A 664 3.56 -18.01 8.85
N GLY A 665 3.52 -18.86 9.88
CA GLY A 665 4.49 -19.91 10.12
C GLY A 665 4.84 -20.06 11.59
N ALA A 666 5.53 -21.16 11.91
CA ALA A 666 5.90 -21.48 13.28
C ALA A 666 6.99 -20.53 13.78
N ALA A 667 6.99 -20.21 15.06
CA ALA A 667 7.97 -19.30 15.64
C ALA A 667 8.53 -19.86 16.95
N ARG A 668 9.86 -19.77 17.12
CA ARG A 668 10.60 -20.29 18.28
C ARG A 668 11.65 -19.30 18.77
N VAL A 669 11.42 -18.71 19.95
CA VAL A 669 12.20 -17.57 20.47
C VAL A 669 12.66 -17.78 21.91
N ALA A 670 13.78 -17.16 22.29
CA ALA A 670 14.35 -17.31 23.63
C ALA A 670 13.46 -16.66 24.71
N ALA A 671 12.91 -15.48 24.44
CA ALA A 671 12.01 -14.76 25.33
C ALA A 671 11.04 -13.90 24.51
N VAL A 672 9.91 -13.52 25.10
CA VAL A 672 8.93 -12.69 24.40
C VAL A 672 8.22 -11.69 25.31
N GLY A 673 7.89 -10.53 24.75
CA GLY A 673 6.91 -9.58 25.28
C GLY A 673 6.08 -9.02 24.13
N GLY A 674 4.80 -8.77 24.33
CA GLY A 674 4.05 -8.13 23.25
C GLY A 674 2.54 -8.24 23.35
N LEU A 675 1.87 -7.60 22.40
CA LEU A 675 0.43 -7.58 22.32
C LEU A 675 -0.10 -7.51 20.89
N GLY A 676 -1.34 -7.98 20.68
CA GLY A 676 -2.02 -7.84 19.40
C GLY A 676 -1.49 -8.74 18.30
N GLY A 677 -0.93 -9.90 18.61
CA GLY A 677 -0.34 -10.81 17.61
C GLY A 677 -1.35 -11.78 17.00
N ILE A 678 -1.03 -12.33 15.83
CA ILE A 678 -1.68 -13.50 15.23
C ILE A 678 -0.59 -14.46 14.76
N PHE A 679 -0.54 -15.65 15.35
CA PHE A 679 0.38 -16.73 14.97
C PHE A 679 -0.43 -17.89 14.37
N SER A 680 -0.23 -18.12 13.07
CA SER A 680 -0.98 -19.14 12.33
C SER A 680 -0.60 -20.58 12.67
N GLN A 681 0.60 -20.77 13.23
CA GLN A 681 1.21 -22.07 13.52
C GLN A 681 1.78 -22.06 14.95
N ARG A 682 2.48 -23.13 15.33
CA ARG A 682 3.05 -23.32 16.67
C ARG A 682 3.95 -22.15 17.08
N PHE A 683 3.72 -21.65 18.30
CA PHE A 683 4.57 -20.64 18.93
C PHE A 683 5.23 -21.17 20.20
N GLU A 684 6.57 -21.15 20.24
CA GLU A 684 7.36 -21.70 21.34
C GLU A 684 8.32 -20.67 21.93
N VAL A 685 8.34 -20.60 23.26
CA VAL A 685 9.21 -19.68 24.02
C VAL A 685 10.06 -20.46 25.04
N LEU A 686 11.37 -20.21 25.06
CA LEU A 686 12.29 -20.86 26.00
C LEU A 686 12.01 -20.40 27.44
N ASP A 687 12.15 -19.11 27.70
CA ASP A 687 11.78 -18.48 28.97
C ASP A 687 10.27 -18.25 28.99
N ASN A 688 9.53 -19.28 29.39
CA ASN A 688 8.09 -19.22 29.59
C ASN A 688 7.70 -18.87 31.04
N GLN A 689 8.66 -18.44 31.88
CA GLN A 689 8.40 -18.00 33.25
C GLN A 689 8.34 -16.47 33.35
N HIS A 690 9.05 -15.76 32.48
CA HIS A 690 9.04 -14.29 32.40
C HIS A 690 8.39 -13.78 31.12
N GLY A 691 7.95 -12.52 31.16
CA GLY A 691 7.25 -11.88 30.06
C GLY A 691 5.73 -12.06 30.14
N CYS A 692 5.02 -11.32 29.28
CA CYS A 692 3.59 -11.44 29.15
C CYS A 692 3.16 -11.17 27.71
N ILE A 693 2.26 -12.00 27.20
CA ILE A 693 1.60 -11.79 25.92
C ILE A 693 0.14 -11.43 26.14
N LYS A 694 -0.36 -10.40 25.46
CA LYS A 694 -1.73 -9.93 25.64
C LYS A 694 -2.49 -9.83 24.31
N TRP A 695 -3.78 -10.17 24.32
CA TRP A 695 -4.66 -10.02 23.15
C TRP A 695 -4.04 -10.59 21.86
N THR A 696 -3.56 -11.84 21.94
CA THR A 696 -2.91 -12.52 20.82
C THR A 696 -3.68 -13.78 20.46
N ALA A 697 -3.74 -14.07 19.16
CA ALA A 697 -4.34 -15.29 18.65
C ALA A 697 -3.26 -16.32 18.28
N PHE A 698 -3.46 -17.56 18.72
CA PHE A 698 -2.53 -18.68 18.49
C PHE A 698 -3.21 -19.84 17.76
N SER A 699 -2.39 -20.69 17.14
CA SER A 699 -2.85 -21.88 16.43
C SER A 699 -3.48 -22.95 17.34
N GLY A 700 -3.07 -23.01 18.62
CA GLY A 700 -3.50 -24.06 19.54
C GLY A 700 -2.76 -25.39 19.37
N ASP A 701 -1.78 -25.48 18.45
CA ASP A 701 -1.00 -26.70 18.20
C ASP A 701 0.26 -26.76 19.08
N ALA A 702 0.10 -27.28 20.30
CA ALA A 702 1.21 -27.51 21.24
C ALA A 702 2.07 -26.27 21.51
N ASP A 703 1.44 -25.09 21.58
CA ASP A 703 2.10 -23.82 21.88
C ASP A 703 2.79 -23.84 23.27
N ARG A 704 4.02 -23.35 23.35
CA ARG A 704 4.76 -23.16 24.62
C ARG A 704 4.82 -21.68 24.95
N LEU A 705 3.86 -21.21 25.74
CA LEU A 705 3.61 -19.80 26.00
C LEU A 705 4.05 -19.36 27.42
N PRO A 706 4.52 -18.12 27.59
CA PRO A 706 4.63 -17.47 28.91
C PRO A 706 3.24 -17.11 29.47
N PRO A 707 3.15 -16.47 30.66
CA PRO A 707 1.89 -15.91 31.15
C PRO A 707 1.19 -15.05 30.09
N HIS A 708 -0.08 -15.33 29.81
CA HIS A 708 -0.82 -14.67 28.75
C HIS A 708 -2.21 -14.20 29.23
N HIS A 709 -2.71 -13.12 28.64
CA HIS A 709 -3.95 -12.48 29.06
C HIS A 709 -4.83 -12.09 27.88
N TYR A 710 -6.12 -12.47 27.92
CA TYR A 710 -7.08 -12.27 26.82
C TYR A 710 -6.63 -12.83 25.46
N CYS A 711 -5.75 -13.82 25.46
CA CYS A 711 -5.37 -14.54 24.25
C CYS A 711 -6.45 -15.56 23.85
N VAL A 712 -6.49 -15.88 22.56
CA VAL A 712 -7.42 -16.86 21.99
C VAL A 712 -6.67 -17.92 21.21
N HIS A 713 -7.25 -19.11 21.10
CA HIS A 713 -6.64 -20.24 20.40
C HIS A 713 -7.58 -20.74 19.30
N ALA A 714 -7.03 -21.09 18.15
CA ALA A 714 -7.74 -21.90 17.17
C ALA A 714 -7.80 -23.37 17.65
N PRO A 715 -8.80 -24.17 17.23
CA PRO A 715 -9.93 -23.79 16.37
C PRO A 715 -11.07 -23.06 17.10
N ASP A 716 -10.99 -22.90 18.42
CA ASP A 716 -12.06 -22.28 19.23
C ASP A 716 -12.40 -20.86 18.79
N ALA A 717 -11.38 -20.06 18.44
CA ALA A 717 -11.53 -18.81 17.73
C ALA A 717 -11.18 -19.03 16.25
N ARG A 718 -12.20 -18.98 15.38
CA ARG A 718 -11.99 -19.11 13.93
C ARG A 718 -11.29 -17.87 13.38
N ILE A 719 -10.18 -18.05 12.68
CA ILE A 719 -9.43 -16.95 12.05
C ILE A 719 -9.35 -17.22 10.56
N VAL A 720 -9.73 -16.22 9.76
CA VAL A 720 -9.75 -16.29 8.30
C VAL A 720 -9.23 -14.97 7.74
N PHE A 721 -8.30 -15.07 6.80
CA PHE A 721 -7.81 -13.91 6.05
C PHE A 721 -8.56 -13.78 4.71
N THR A 722 -8.66 -12.55 4.20
CA THR A 722 -9.14 -12.30 2.82
C THR A 722 -8.20 -12.96 1.81
N SER A 723 -6.88 -12.84 2.02
CA SER A 723 -5.85 -13.63 1.34
C SER A 723 -4.64 -13.86 2.24
N GLU A 724 -3.98 -15.01 2.05
CA GLU A 724 -2.71 -15.42 2.66
C GLU A 724 -1.57 -15.50 1.61
N ARG A 725 -1.82 -14.99 0.39
CA ARG A 725 -0.85 -14.95 -0.70
C ARG A 725 -0.27 -13.55 -0.81
N PHE A 726 1.04 -13.46 -0.73
CA PHE A 726 1.73 -12.20 -0.95
C PHE A 726 1.36 -11.61 -2.32
N ASN A 727 1.27 -10.28 -2.38
CA ASN A 727 0.88 -9.48 -3.55
C ASN A 727 -0.62 -9.51 -3.92
N ASP A 728 -1.44 -10.34 -3.27
CA ASP A 728 -2.90 -10.22 -3.39
C ASP A 728 -3.40 -8.95 -2.68
N PRO A 729 -4.45 -8.27 -3.18
CA PRO A 729 -4.92 -7.01 -2.58
C PRO A 729 -5.37 -7.12 -1.11
N GLY A 730 -5.93 -8.27 -0.72
CA GLY A 730 -6.39 -8.56 0.64
C GLY A 730 -5.36 -9.28 1.52
N TYR A 731 -4.06 -9.27 1.15
CA TYR A 731 -3.01 -10.00 1.86
C TYR A 731 -2.92 -9.61 3.34
N GLY A 732 -3.08 -10.60 4.23
CA GLY A 732 -3.02 -10.42 5.68
C GLY A 732 -4.22 -9.68 6.28
N GLN A 733 -5.21 -9.27 5.48
CA GLN A 733 -6.42 -8.61 5.97
C GLN A 733 -7.35 -9.63 6.63
N LEU A 734 -7.85 -9.34 7.83
CA LEU A 734 -8.87 -10.18 8.45
C LEU A 734 -10.20 -10.12 7.68
N ALA A 735 -10.70 -11.29 7.33
CA ALA A 735 -12.04 -11.45 6.77
C ALA A 735 -13.10 -11.24 7.86
N ARG A 736 -14.31 -10.85 7.44
CA ARG A 736 -15.48 -10.70 8.33
C ARG A 736 -15.93 -12.00 9.00
N ALA A 737 -15.55 -13.15 8.43
CA ALA A 737 -15.84 -14.48 8.97
C ALA A 737 -14.98 -14.86 10.18
N THR A 738 -13.94 -14.07 10.48
CA THR A 738 -13.11 -14.23 11.68
C THR A 738 -13.94 -13.98 12.95
N ASP A 739 -13.61 -14.68 14.01
CA ASP A 739 -14.23 -14.53 15.32
C ASP A 739 -14.14 -13.09 15.82
N ARG A 740 -15.24 -12.61 16.42
CA ARG A 740 -15.33 -11.28 17.01
C ARG A 740 -14.21 -11.00 18.00
N ARG A 741 -13.77 -11.99 18.77
CA ARG A 741 -12.68 -11.85 19.75
C ARG A 741 -11.37 -11.40 19.13
N VAL A 742 -11.11 -11.74 17.87
CA VAL A 742 -9.89 -11.36 17.15
C VAL A 742 -10.08 -10.05 16.40
N ARG A 743 -11.30 -9.79 15.90
CA ARG A 743 -11.62 -8.59 15.10
C ARG A 743 -11.93 -7.33 15.92
N GLU A 744 -12.45 -7.48 17.14
CA GLU A 744 -13.08 -6.38 17.89
C GLU A 744 -12.68 -6.33 19.37
N LEU A 745 -11.95 -7.32 19.89
CA LEU A 745 -11.58 -7.41 21.31
C LEU A 745 -10.06 -7.58 21.50
N GLY A 746 -9.27 -7.11 20.55
CA GLY A 746 -7.82 -7.02 20.64
C GLY A 746 -7.35 -5.79 21.42
N PRO A 747 -6.09 -5.36 21.24
CA PRO A 747 -5.57 -4.15 21.87
C PRO A 747 -6.43 -2.93 21.58
N GLY A 748 -6.79 -2.19 22.63
CA GLY A 748 -7.63 -1.00 22.50
C GLY A 748 -9.04 -1.28 22.00
N ASP A 749 -9.57 -2.51 22.15
CA ASP A 749 -10.87 -2.95 21.62
C ASP A 749 -10.97 -2.90 20.08
N ASP A 750 -9.85 -3.20 19.38
CA ASP A 750 -9.80 -3.34 17.92
C ASP A 750 -9.20 -4.68 17.46
N ALA A 751 -8.94 -4.83 16.16
CA ALA A 751 -8.44 -6.04 15.55
C ALA A 751 -7.00 -6.38 15.98
N MET A 752 -6.72 -7.66 16.18
CA MET A 752 -5.35 -8.18 16.32
C MET A 752 -4.64 -8.25 14.96
N GLY A 753 -3.31 -8.34 14.97
CA GLY A 753 -2.44 -8.52 13.82
C GLY A 753 -1.90 -7.22 13.22
N ALA A 754 -1.22 -7.34 12.08
CA ALA A 754 -0.47 -6.27 11.42
C ALA A 754 -1.28 -5.01 11.08
N PHE A 755 -2.60 -5.13 10.96
CA PHE A 755 -3.49 -4.03 10.55
C PHE A 755 -4.34 -3.47 11.71
N GLY A 756 -4.10 -3.88 12.96
CA GLY A 756 -4.87 -3.40 14.12
C GLY A 756 -4.87 -1.87 14.27
N PHE A 757 -3.75 -1.23 13.91
CA PHE A 757 -3.61 0.23 13.93
C PHE A 757 -4.54 0.98 12.95
N LEU A 758 -5.18 0.29 11.99
CA LEU A 758 -6.16 0.90 11.08
C LEU A 758 -7.50 1.20 11.74
N LEU A 759 -7.69 0.71 12.97
CA LEU A 759 -8.87 0.88 13.81
C LEU A 759 -10.17 0.50 13.09
N GLU A 760 -10.16 -0.63 12.35
CA GLU A 760 -11.31 -1.03 11.56
C GLU A 760 -12.53 -1.36 12.43
N ALA A 761 -12.34 -1.96 13.62
CA ALA A 761 -13.46 -2.27 14.51
C ALA A 761 -14.21 -1.01 14.94
N HIS A 762 -13.46 0.05 15.31
CA HIS A 762 -14.02 1.35 15.62
C HIS A 762 -14.79 1.95 14.43
N LYS A 763 -14.22 1.89 13.22
CA LYS A 763 -14.89 2.36 11.99
C LYS A 763 -16.24 1.68 11.79
N TRP A 764 -16.30 0.35 11.96
CA TRP A 764 -17.55 -0.41 11.87
C TRP A 764 -18.56 -0.01 12.95
N ALA A 765 -18.12 0.04 14.21
CA ALA A 765 -18.98 0.34 15.35
C ALA A 765 -19.56 1.77 15.24
N ASN A 766 -18.71 2.75 14.95
CA ASN A 766 -19.09 4.15 14.79
C ASN A 766 -20.10 4.34 13.66
N LEU A 767 -19.85 3.70 12.50
CA LEU A 767 -20.80 3.73 11.39
C LEU A 767 -22.15 3.14 11.80
N GLN A 768 -22.18 1.99 12.48
CA GLN A 768 -23.43 1.38 12.94
C GLN A 768 -24.19 2.28 13.94
N ILE A 769 -23.49 2.93 14.87
CA ILE A 769 -24.08 3.87 15.82
C ILE A 769 -24.75 5.03 15.07
N ARG A 770 -24.01 5.67 14.15
CA ARG A 770 -24.52 6.83 13.41
C ARG A 770 -25.59 6.47 12.38
N LEU A 771 -25.54 5.28 11.77
CA LEU A 771 -26.62 4.81 10.91
C LEU A 771 -27.94 4.71 11.68
N ARG A 772 -27.96 4.26 12.95
CA ARG A 772 -29.18 4.27 13.76
C ARG A 772 -29.73 5.67 13.99
N GLU A 773 -28.86 6.67 14.10
CA GLU A 773 -29.25 8.06 14.30
C GLU A 773 -29.80 8.69 13.01
N PHE A 774 -29.14 8.47 11.85
CA PHE A 774 -29.41 9.19 10.61
C PHE A 774 -30.30 8.46 9.59
N MET A 775 -30.59 7.17 9.79
CA MET A 775 -31.46 6.40 8.87
C MET A 775 -32.93 6.83 8.95
N PRO A 776 -33.69 6.83 7.83
CA PRO A 776 -35.14 6.98 7.86
C PRO A 776 -35.83 5.82 8.58
N VAL A 777 -37.00 6.10 9.16
CA VAL A 777 -37.84 5.07 9.78
C VAL A 777 -38.28 4.05 8.72
N GLY A 778 -38.17 2.76 9.04
CA GLY A 778 -38.57 1.66 8.16
C GLY A 778 -37.52 1.26 7.13
N VAL A 779 -36.38 1.95 7.06
CA VAL A 779 -35.23 1.58 6.21
C VAL A 779 -34.21 0.79 7.03
N ARG A 780 -33.71 -0.30 6.46
CA ARG A 780 -32.70 -1.18 7.03
C ARG A 780 -31.37 -0.99 6.29
N PRO A 781 -30.30 -0.50 6.95
CA PRO A 781 -28.98 -0.47 6.35
C PRO A 781 -28.40 -1.88 6.22
N LEU A 782 -27.88 -2.20 5.03
CA LEU A 782 -27.04 -3.37 4.76
C LEU A 782 -25.65 -2.86 4.42
N VAL A 783 -24.69 -3.06 5.31
CA VAL A 783 -23.33 -2.53 5.09
C VAL A 783 -22.45 -3.61 4.48
N LEU A 784 -22.15 -3.44 3.19
CA LEU A 784 -21.53 -4.46 2.34
C LEU A 784 -20.06 -4.08 2.07
N PRO A 785 -19.08 -4.83 2.61
CA PRO A 785 -17.69 -4.62 2.27
C PRO A 785 -17.42 -5.13 0.84
N VAL A 786 -16.75 -4.32 0.05
CA VAL A 786 -16.19 -4.71 -1.25
C VAL A 786 -14.72 -5.06 -1.00
N THR A 787 -14.39 -6.33 -1.19
CA THR A 787 -13.04 -6.91 -1.00
C THR A 787 -12.49 -7.40 -2.32
#